data_AF-A0A7V2RK83-F1
#
_entry.id   AF-A0A7V2RK83-F1
#
_cell.length_a   1.000
_cell.length_b   1.000
_cell.length_c   1.000
_cell.angle_alpha   90.00
_cell.angle_beta   90.00
_cell.angle_gamma   90.00
#
_symmetry.space_group_name_H-M   'P 1'
#
loop_
_entity.id
_entity.type
_entity.pdbx_description
1 polymer ?
#
loop_
_entity_poly.entity_id
_entity_poly.type
_entity_poly.pdbx_seq_one_letter_code
_entity_poly.pdbx_strand_id
1 'polypeptide(L)'
;MVFLLFDTRPVFGQDDNCGNIISASDYAMAKSQVSAVKSAAANMQANVDVIVPVKFHIVLNDDGTGPSPALLIDEAYIETVLSDLEQKYSTTEHPFDFITCGSINYIHNSAFLNGDMAVQAFAYQPFAANVYVLPGGSFSDWPWSGMSMTIGTYNLLSSTLSHEFGHHFGLIHTYDPSAPYQVPSDPDPALSLPAGQSDHPYNPDPSGRPRELVYRTGGTLPPGAIFLTQNCEQGGDLIFDTPAACRGGNSFFPGCAFNSTNCTYTGTYVDYNGMPIDDPGNILARNIMSGSTGDCRQELTPEQHDRVLGYYEDVRVNQYQYWKCGNLSDRVEYKGTDNGLERVSVEINNFGNINRSVTSPSGDFDGILHNDGMTNSVTSIVKKLGPNPDFSFEYADWIDGVTTYDLVLVVRHILNITPLDGYNLIAADVNNSGTVTTYDAVLIRKLILNVDQKFAAFDEPWRYIPEYIPLNNPTDFDGGADDDPFQYELTGTQPYPMIGNSGKAGFDGVKLGDVNDSNTEAMNGPNLTGEGTPVYIDIVKTDVNGKLNVDFKVQDFTDIVAYRFDITFEPQKLSYKNSVEEDLSGVHPYFFGATDASQGLVRTLWYDEQTAAPVSLQDFQKIFKLVFDKVGGYTDGNVSLATGLGFRAADSSAPLRNYAISADGTMRPIIERHYGEGQLASIQSVPNPFGNSLNLLIEAIEKGSATVNVFSPLGQRVYRSVALLDKGGNNLSIEGTDKWPDGFYFVAVEMEGRTYTEKIVKTD
;
A
#
# COMPACT_ATOMS: atom_id res chain seq x y z
N MET A 1 -7.27 5.70 21.03
CA MET A 1 -6.54 4.50 21.51
C MET A 1 -5.06 4.81 21.41
N VAL A 2 -4.30 4.69 22.50
CA VAL A 2 -2.88 5.09 22.55
C VAL A 2 -2.07 4.01 21.83
N PHE A 3 -1.56 4.30 20.64
CA PHE A 3 -0.52 3.48 20.02
C PHE A 3 0.65 3.41 21.01
N LEU A 4 1.00 2.19 21.42
CA LEU A 4 2.26 1.93 22.09
C LEU A 4 3.36 2.31 21.10
N LEU A 5 3.94 3.50 21.32
CA LEU A 5 5.16 3.95 20.66
C LEU A 5 6.25 2.92 20.97
N PHE A 6 6.47 2.00 20.04
CA PHE A 6 7.74 1.29 19.98
C PHE A 6 8.83 2.28 19.62
N ASP A 7 9.99 2.09 20.22
CA ASP A 7 11.18 2.94 20.13
C ASP A 7 11.52 3.23 18.66
N THR A 8 11.13 4.40 18.17
CA THR A 8 11.45 4.87 16.82
C THR A 8 12.93 5.23 16.80
N ARG A 9 13.80 4.25 16.53
CA ARG A 9 15.20 4.55 16.21
C ARG A 9 15.21 5.38 14.92
N PRO A 10 15.95 6.50 14.87
CA PRO A 10 15.93 7.39 13.73
C PRO A 10 16.43 6.70 12.46
N VAL A 11 15.64 6.80 11.39
CA VAL A 11 16.04 6.51 10.01
C VAL A 11 16.91 7.67 9.54
N PHE A 12 18.20 7.67 9.89
CA PHE A 12 19.16 8.60 9.30
C PHE A 12 20.49 7.92 8.96
N GLY A 13 20.66 7.72 7.64
CA GLY A 13 21.88 7.76 6.83
C GLY A 13 23.14 7.07 7.34
N GLN A 14 23.55 5.98 6.69
CA GLN A 14 24.96 5.64 6.53
C GLN A 14 25.26 5.08 5.14
N ASP A 15 26.27 5.68 4.50
CA ASP A 15 26.92 5.24 3.27
C ASP A 15 27.52 3.84 3.46
N ASP A 16 27.25 2.90 2.55
CA ASP A 16 28.02 1.69 2.16
C ASP A 16 28.83 0.90 3.24
N ASN A 17 28.56 1.12 4.54
CA ASN A 17 29.36 0.64 5.66
C ASN A 17 28.41 0.03 6.71
N CYS A 18 28.75 -1.20 7.09
CA CYS A 18 27.95 -2.09 7.92
C CYS A 18 27.64 -1.54 9.31
N GLY A 19 26.38 -1.69 9.72
CA GLY A 19 25.90 -1.74 11.10
C GLY A 19 26.01 -0.47 11.92
N ASN A 20 25.10 -0.31 12.88
CA ASN A 20 25.32 0.61 13.99
C ASN A 20 26.46 0.09 14.85
N ILE A 21 27.40 0.97 15.22
CA ILE A 21 28.39 0.70 16.26
C ILE A 21 27.65 0.25 17.52
N ILE A 22 28.12 -0.82 18.16
CA ILE A 22 27.51 -1.31 19.41
C ILE A 22 27.52 -0.21 20.48
N SER A 23 26.37 0.02 21.12
CA SER A 23 26.27 1.02 22.19
C SER A 23 27.04 0.56 23.43
N ALA A 24 27.48 1.49 24.29
CA ALA A 24 28.17 1.13 25.53
C ALA A 24 27.30 0.25 26.46
N SER A 25 25.98 0.44 26.45
CA SER A 25 25.03 -0.38 27.19
C SER A 25 24.91 -1.80 26.62
N ASP A 26 24.81 -1.93 25.29
CA ASP A 26 24.75 -3.23 24.63
C ASP A 26 26.06 -4.00 24.77
N TYR A 27 27.19 -3.30 24.70
CA TYR A 27 28.51 -3.88 24.92
C TYR A 27 28.65 -4.42 26.35
N ALA A 28 28.23 -3.64 27.34
CA ALA A 28 28.21 -4.07 28.74
C ALA A 28 27.29 -5.28 28.95
N MET A 29 26.14 -5.31 28.25
CA MET A 29 25.22 -6.45 28.26
C MET A 29 25.88 -7.70 27.68
N ALA A 30 26.43 -7.62 26.46
CA ALA A 30 27.15 -8.70 25.80
C ALA A 30 28.28 -9.25 26.69
N LYS A 31 29.08 -8.36 27.27
CA LYS A 31 30.18 -8.72 28.20
C LYS A 31 29.68 -9.45 29.44
N SER A 32 28.55 -9.04 30.00
CA SER A 32 27.96 -9.71 31.17
C SER A 32 27.43 -11.12 30.86
N GLN A 33 27.05 -11.39 29.61
CA GLN A 33 26.46 -12.66 29.18
C GLN A 33 27.50 -13.69 28.70
N VAL A 34 28.73 -13.28 28.36
CA VAL A 34 29.79 -14.16 27.81
C VAL A 34 29.91 -15.49 28.57
N SER A 35 29.95 -15.46 29.90
CA SER A 35 30.11 -16.68 30.71
C SER A 35 28.92 -17.62 30.61
N ALA A 36 27.70 -17.08 30.59
CA ALA A 36 26.47 -17.87 30.49
C ALA A 36 26.37 -18.51 29.10
N VAL A 37 26.58 -17.70 28.07
CA VAL A 37 26.51 -18.11 26.66
C VAL A 37 27.56 -19.17 26.32
N LYS A 38 28.82 -19.01 26.78
CA LYS A 38 29.84 -20.06 26.64
C LYS A 38 29.45 -21.37 27.33
N SER A 39 28.79 -21.28 28.48
CA SER A 39 28.31 -22.46 29.21
C SER A 39 27.15 -23.13 28.47
N ALA A 40 26.23 -22.35 27.89
CA ALA A 40 25.13 -22.86 27.09
C ALA A 40 25.65 -23.62 25.84
N ALA A 41 26.58 -23.01 25.09
CA ALA A 41 27.21 -23.65 23.94
C ALA A 41 27.85 -25.00 24.29
N ALA A 42 28.65 -25.04 25.37
CA ALA A 42 29.32 -26.26 25.82
C ALA A 42 28.35 -27.37 26.30
N ASN A 43 27.13 -27.01 26.68
CA ASN A 43 26.11 -27.95 27.14
C ASN A 43 25.17 -28.40 26.01
N MET A 44 25.23 -27.77 24.84
CA MET A 44 24.40 -28.13 23.70
C MET A 44 24.74 -29.55 23.23
N GLN A 45 23.72 -30.35 22.96
CA GLN A 45 23.92 -31.71 22.47
C GLN A 45 24.44 -31.68 21.02
N ALA A 46 25.50 -32.43 20.75
CA ALA A 46 26.03 -32.58 19.39
C ALA A 46 25.01 -33.29 18.48
N ASN A 47 24.96 -32.87 17.22
CA ASN A 47 24.05 -33.33 16.16
C ASN A 47 22.56 -33.05 16.43
N VAL A 48 22.25 -31.94 17.12
CA VAL A 48 20.90 -31.39 17.18
C VAL A 48 20.79 -30.27 16.15
N ASP A 49 19.75 -30.34 15.32
CA ASP A 49 19.48 -29.34 14.30
C ASP A 49 19.12 -27.99 14.95
N VAL A 50 19.81 -26.93 14.51
CA VAL A 50 19.59 -25.56 14.97
C VAL A 50 18.60 -24.89 14.02
N ILE A 51 17.32 -24.97 14.36
CA ILE A 51 16.25 -24.48 13.48
C ILE A 51 16.02 -22.99 13.73
N VAL A 52 16.11 -22.21 12.65
CA VAL A 52 15.93 -20.75 12.65
C VAL A 52 14.76 -20.38 11.74
N PRO A 53 13.56 -20.12 12.28
CA PRO A 53 12.44 -19.65 11.48
C PRO A 53 12.64 -18.18 11.07
N VAL A 54 12.53 -17.89 9.78
CA VAL A 54 12.74 -16.57 9.19
C VAL A 54 11.49 -16.11 8.45
N LYS A 55 11.00 -14.91 8.79
CA LYS A 55 9.93 -14.24 8.05
C LYS A 55 10.51 -13.13 7.19
N PHE A 56 10.24 -13.16 5.89
CA PHE A 56 10.63 -12.09 4.97
C PHE A 56 9.46 -11.13 4.71
N HIS A 57 9.73 -9.85 4.84
CA HIS A 57 8.84 -8.74 4.49
C HIS A 57 9.53 -7.91 3.40
N ILE A 58 9.01 -8.01 2.17
CA ILE A 58 9.55 -7.31 1.00
C ILE A 58 8.71 -6.07 0.74
N VAL A 59 9.29 -4.91 0.94
CA VAL A 59 8.57 -3.64 0.78
C VAL A 59 8.89 -3.04 -0.59
N LEU A 60 7.85 -2.65 -1.30
CA LEU A 60 7.88 -2.13 -2.68
C LEU A 60 7.11 -0.80 -2.75
N ASN A 61 7.24 -0.10 -3.87
CA ASN A 61 6.41 1.06 -4.17
C ASN A 61 4.92 0.65 -4.25
N ASP A 62 4.02 1.64 -4.23
CA ASP A 62 2.57 1.41 -4.34
C ASP A 62 2.18 0.71 -5.66
N ASP A 63 2.98 0.84 -6.72
CA ASP A 63 2.79 0.16 -8.01
C ASP A 63 3.46 -1.23 -8.08
N GLY A 64 3.96 -1.74 -6.95
CA GLY A 64 4.68 -3.01 -6.85
C GLY A 64 6.10 -2.99 -7.41
N THR A 65 6.59 -1.82 -7.87
CA THR A 65 7.98 -1.73 -8.34
C THR A 65 8.95 -1.65 -7.17
N GLY A 66 10.11 -2.32 -7.30
CA GLY A 66 11.24 -2.11 -6.40
C GLY A 66 12.09 -0.90 -6.83
N PRO A 67 12.94 -0.35 -5.96
CA PRO A 67 13.88 0.72 -6.31
C PRO A 67 14.96 0.27 -7.32
N SER A 68 15.09 -1.03 -7.58
CA SER A 68 15.91 -1.60 -8.65
C SER A 68 15.03 -2.48 -9.56
N PRO A 69 14.92 -2.19 -10.86
CA PRO A 69 14.00 -2.89 -11.78
C PRO A 69 14.43 -4.32 -12.16
N ALA A 70 15.40 -4.92 -11.49
CA ALA A 70 16.10 -6.11 -11.98
C ALA A 70 16.04 -7.37 -11.08
N LEU A 71 15.49 -7.31 -9.86
CA LEU A 71 15.50 -8.48 -8.96
C LEU A 71 14.09 -8.84 -8.48
N LEU A 72 13.60 -9.98 -8.97
CA LEU A 72 12.45 -10.68 -8.41
C LEU A 72 12.94 -11.47 -7.19
N ILE A 73 12.50 -11.07 -5.98
CA ILE A 73 12.72 -11.84 -4.75
C ILE A 73 11.54 -12.79 -4.62
N ASP A 74 11.66 -14.00 -5.15
CA ASP A 74 10.67 -15.06 -5.06
C ASP A 74 11.10 -16.16 -4.07
N GLU A 75 10.28 -17.21 -3.92
CA GLU A 75 10.56 -18.32 -3.01
C GLU A 75 11.90 -19.02 -3.35
N ALA A 76 12.22 -19.22 -4.63
CA ALA A 76 13.46 -19.87 -5.05
C ALA A 76 14.71 -19.02 -4.74
N TYR A 77 14.59 -17.70 -4.88
CA TYR A 77 15.63 -16.79 -4.44
C TYR A 77 15.82 -16.85 -2.93
N ILE A 78 14.73 -16.86 -2.14
CA ILE A 78 14.80 -17.00 -0.69
C ILE A 78 15.41 -18.36 -0.28
N GLU A 79 15.07 -19.47 -0.92
CA GLU A 79 15.70 -20.77 -0.68
C GLU A 79 17.22 -20.72 -0.88
N THR A 80 17.68 -20.01 -1.93
CA THR A 80 19.12 -19.81 -2.17
C THR A 80 19.76 -18.98 -1.06
N VAL A 81 19.06 -17.94 -0.58
CA VAL A 81 19.50 -17.09 0.53
C VAL A 81 19.63 -17.88 1.83
N LEU A 82 18.63 -18.71 2.16
CA LEU A 82 18.65 -19.54 3.35
C LEU A 82 19.77 -20.59 3.26
N SER A 83 19.98 -21.21 2.10
CA SER A 83 21.09 -22.15 1.89
C SER A 83 22.48 -21.51 2.05
N ASP A 84 22.64 -20.25 1.63
CA ASP A 84 23.89 -19.49 1.88
C ASP A 84 24.10 -19.21 3.37
N LEU A 85 23.04 -18.90 4.13
CA LEU A 85 23.12 -18.77 5.59
C LEU A 85 23.50 -20.10 6.25
N GLU A 86 22.86 -21.20 5.87
CA GLU A 86 23.17 -22.53 6.36
C GLU A 86 24.64 -22.90 6.12
N GLN A 87 25.17 -22.60 4.93
CA GLN A 87 26.57 -22.86 4.60
C GLN A 87 27.54 -22.10 5.51
N LYS A 88 27.19 -20.87 5.89
CA LYS A 88 28.04 -19.98 6.70
C LYS A 88 27.96 -20.25 8.20
N TYR A 89 26.80 -20.69 8.69
CA TYR A 89 26.54 -20.86 10.12
C TYR A 89 26.64 -22.31 10.61
N SER A 90 26.43 -23.29 9.73
CA SER A 90 26.51 -24.71 10.09
C SER A 90 27.93 -25.16 10.39
N THR A 91 28.03 -26.07 11.34
CA THR A 91 29.25 -26.86 11.57
C THR A 91 28.93 -28.35 11.41
N THR A 92 29.96 -29.20 11.32
CA THR A 92 29.75 -30.67 11.28
C THR A 92 29.04 -31.19 12.54
N GLU A 93 29.23 -30.53 13.69
CA GLU A 93 28.63 -30.94 14.97
C GLU A 93 27.25 -30.32 15.21
N HIS A 94 26.99 -29.15 14.64
CA HIS A 94 25.74 -28.40 14.80
C HIS A 94 25.30 -27.82 13.44
N PRO A 95 24.48 -28.56 12.67
CA PRO A 95 23.90 -28.05 11.45
C PRO A 95 22.83 -26.99 11.77
N PHE A 96 22.86 -25.87 11.05
CA PHE A 96 21.79 -24.88 11.06
C PHE A 96 20.81 -25.20 9.94
N ASP A 97 19.52 -25.04 10.24
CA ASP A 97 18.42 -25.19 9.30
C ASP A 97 17.63 -23.88 9.32
N PHE A 98 17.83 -23.04 8.31
CA PHE A 98 17.11 -21.77 8.21
C PHE A 98 15.87 -22.01 7.35
N ILE A 99 14.69 -21.84 7.96
CA ILE A 99 13.42 -22.15 7.28
C ILE A 99 12.56 -20.91 7.13
N THR A 100 11.75 -20.85 6.07
CA THR A 100 10.73 -19.81 5.93
C THR A 100 9.59 -20.04 6.94
N CYS A 101 9.16 -18.97 7.60
CA CYS A 101 8.01 -18.98 8.49
C CYS A 101 6.80 -18.38 7.77
N GLY A 102 6.09 -19.20 7.00
CA GLY A 102 5.02 -18.76 6.10
C GLY A 102 5.53 -18.27 4.74
N SER A 103 4.62 -17.76 3.92
CA SER A 103 4.93 -17.19 2.59
C SER A 103 5.74 -15.90 2.70
N ILE A 104 6.28 -15.41 1.57
CA ILE A 104 6.88 -14.08 1.53
C ILE A 104 5.77 -13.03 1.66
N ASN A 105 5.94 -12.08 2.57
CA ASN A 105 5.01 -10.97 2.72
C ASN A 105 5.44 -9.81 1.80
N TYR A 106 4.74 -9.61 0.69
CA TYR A 106 4.94 -8.48 -0.21
C TYR A 106 4.06 -7.32 0.20
N ILE A 107 4.68 -6.17 0.48
CA ILE A 107 4.01 -4.98 0.97
C ILE A 107 4.23 -3.84 -0.02
N HIS A 108 3.19 -3.49 -0.78
CA HIS A 108 3.22 -2.36 -1.70
C HIS A 108 2.82 -1.08 -0.98
N ASN A 109 3.83 -0.33 -0.53
CA ASN A 109 3.61 0.92 0.17
C ASN A 109 4.86 1.82 0.07
N SER A 110 4.77 2.85 -0.76
CA SER A 110 5.89 3.77 -1.01
C SER A 110 6.39 4.48 0.26
N ALA A 111 5.57 4.60 1.30
CA ALA A 111 5.98 5.30 2.50
C ALA A 111 6.70 4.44 3.52
N PHE A 112 6.36 3.15 3.60
CA PHE A 112 7.23 2.18 4.27
C PHE A 112 8.58 2.16 3.56
N LEU A 113 8.56 2.14 2.22
CA LEU A 113 9.75 2.16 1.39
C LEU A 113 10.62 3.41 1.64
N ASN A 114 10.01 4.59 1.73
CA ASN A 114 10.70 5.87 1.95
C ASN A 114 11.10 6.10 3.41
N GLY A 115 10.67 5.25 4.34
CA GLY A 115 10.92 5.40 5.77
C GLY A 115 10.06 6.45 6.46
N ASP A 116 8.98 6.91 5.83
CA ASP A 116 8.00 7.83 6.42
C ASP A 116 7.20 7.13 7.55
N MET A 117 7.08 5.80 7.46
CA MET A 117 6.43 4.94 8.45
C MET A 117 7.23 3.67 8.71
N ALA A 118 7.23 3.22 9.96
CA ALA A 118 7.94 2.00 10.38
C ALA A 118 7.13 0.75 10.02
N VAL A 119 7.57 0.00 9.00
CA VAL A 119 6.91 -1.25 8.55
C VAL A 119 6.74 -2.27 9.68
N GLN A 120 7.66 -2.29 10.65
CA GLN A 120 7.64 -3.22 11.79
C GLN A 120 6.40 -3.02 12.69
N ALA A 121 5.78 -1.83 12.65
CA ALA A 121 4.54 -1.57 13.36
C ALA A 121 3.30 -2.20 12.68
N PHE A 122 3.44 -2.68 11.43
CA PHE A 122 2.35 -3.19 10.60
C PHE A 122 2.58 -4.59 10.06
N ALA A 123 3.82 -5.07 10.07
CA ALA A 123 4.19 -6.40 9.67
C ALA A 123 5.19 -6.97 10.69
N TYR A 124 4.78 -8.01 11.41
CA TYR A 124 5.58 -8.65 12.44
C TYR A 124 5.02 -10.03 12.76
N GLN A 125 5.88 -11.03 12.67
CA GLN A 125 5.58 -12.40 13.05
C GLN A 125 6.25 -12.73 14.39
N PRO A 126 5.48 -13.09 15.44
CA PRO A 126 6.07 -13.55 16.69
C PRO A 126 6.84 -14.86 16.45
N PHE A 127 7.89 -15.08 17.23
CA PHE A 127 8.70 -16.32 17.20
C PHE A 127 9.49 -16.65 15.93
N ALA A 128 9.64 -15.69 15.02
CA ALA A 128 10.52 -15.78 13.87
C ALA A 128 11.49 -14.59 13.83
N ALA A 129 12.63 -14.78 13.17
CA ALA A 129 13.49 -13.67 12.76
C ALA A 129 12.78 -12.89 11.65
N ASN A 130 12.43 -11.63 11.91
CA ASN A 130 11.71 -10.77 10.97
C ASN A 130 12.72 -9.98 10.13
N VAL A 131 12.81 -10.30 8.84
CA VAL A 131 13.72 -9.69 7.87
C VAL A 131 12.94 -8.72 7.00
N TYR A 132 13.18 -7.42 7.18
CA TYR A 132 12.56 -6.34 6.40
C TYR A 132 13.51 -5.91 5.29
N VAL A 133 13.05 -5.98 4.04
CA VAL A 133 13.85 -5.60 2.87
C VAL A 133 13.35 -4.25 2.36
N LEU A 134 14.21 -3.24 2.52
CA LEU A 134 13.92 -1.82 2.30
C LEU A 134 15.14 -1.11 1.68
N PRO A 135 14.97 0.07 1.05
CA PRO A 135 16.10 0.91 0.68
C PRO A 135 16.79 1.46 1.94
N GLY A 136 18.11 1.68 1.86
CA GLY A 136 18.88 2.29 2.94
C GLY A 136 19.91 1.34 3.57
N GLY A 137 20.21 1.55 4.85
CA GLY A 137 21.20 0.79 5.61
C GLY A 137 20.65 -0.52 6.19
N SER A 138 21.55 -1.43 6.55
CA SER A 138 21.21 -2.71 7.19
C SER A 138 21.54 -2.67 8.68
N PHE A 139 20.69 -3.28 9.48
CA PHE A 139 20.87 -3.39 10.94
C PHE A 139 20.03 -4.54 11.51
N SER A 140 20.46 -5.05 12.66
CA SER A 140 19.83 -6.15 13.37
C SER A 140 19.61 -5.84 14.84
N ASP A 141 18.56 -6.41 15.42
CA ASP A 141 18.36 -6.42 16.87
C ASP A 141 19.33 -7.39 17.55
N TRP A 142 19.88 -6.97 18.69
CA TRP A 142 20.62 -7.86 19.58
C TRP A 142 19.70 -8.94 20.20
N PRO A 143 20.25 -10.08 20.67
CA PRO A 143 19.48 -11.14 21.33
C PRO A 143 18.56 -10.67 22.46
N TRP A 144 18.98 -9.64 23.22
CA TRP A 144 18.22 -9.06 24.33
C TRP A 144 17.29 -7.90 23.93
N SER A 145 17.28 -7.50 22.65
CA SER A 145 16.49 -6.35 22.16
C SER A 145 15.26 -6.77 21.38
N GLY A 146 15.36 -7.80 20.54
CA GLY A 146 14.27 -8.19 19.65
C GLY A 146 14.67 -9.30 18.67
N MET A 147 13.84 -9.49 17.65
CA MET A 147 14.04 -10.50 16.60
C MET A 147 13.96 -9.90 15.19
N SER A 148 14.11 -8.59 15.06
CA SER A 148 13.93 -7.89 13.80
C SER A 148 15.27 -7.48 13.21
N MET A 149 15.37 -7.51 11.89
CA MET A 149 16.49 -6.96 11.14
C MET A 149 16.00 -6.30 9.85
N THR A 150 16.65 -5.21 9.47
CA THR A 150 16.41 -4.52 8.21
C THR A 150 17.60 -4.74 7.30
N ILE A 151 17.34 -5.08 6.04
CA ILE A 151 18.35 -5.31 5.02
C ILE A 151 18.17 -4.31 3.89
N GLY A 152 19.19 -3.47 3.74
CA GLY A 152 19.34 -2.53 2.64
C GLY A 152 19.68 -3.23 1.32
N THR A 153 19.40 -2.58 0.20
CA THR A 153 19.89 -2.90 -1.16
C THR A 153 19.21 -4.03 -1.94
N TYR A 154 18.14 -4.64 -1.42
CA TYR A 154 17.40 -5.72 -2.09
C TYR A 154 18.27 -6.95 -2.46
N ASN A 155 19.52 -7.01 -2.03
CA ASN A 155 20.45 -8.09 -2.34
C ASN A 155 20.74 -8.93 -1.10
N LEU A 156 19.84 -9.87 -0.84
CA LEU A 156 19.90 -10.77 0.31
C LEU A 156 21.04 -11.80 0.22
N LEU A 157 21.48 -12.14 -1.00
CA LEU A 157 22.61 -13.06 -1.24
C LEU A 157 23.99 -12.42 -1.00
N SER A 158 24.04 -11.13 -0.68
CA SER A 158 25.29 -10.50 -0.25
C SER A 158 25.69 -10.98 1.16
N SER A 159 26.94 -10.69 1.55
CA SER A 159 27.39 -10.96 2.93
C SER A 159 26.65 -10.14 4.00
N THR A 160 25.81 -9.19 3.60
CA THR A 160 25.03 -8.32 4.48
C THR A 160 24.04 -9.09 5.35
N LEU A 161 23.20 -9.96 4.77
CA LEU A 161 22.22 -10.70 5.57
C LEU A 161 22.93 -11.65 6.56
N SER A 162 23.94 -12.39 6.09
CA SER A 162 24.76 -13.23 6.97
C SER A 162 25.43 -12.45 8.09
N HIS A 163 25.81 -11.19 7.85
CA HIS A 163 26.38 -10.30 8.86
C HIS A 163 25.35 -9.85 9.89
N GLU A 164 24.17 -9.43 9.46
CA GLU A 164 23.10 -9.03 10.37
C GLU A 164 22.57 -10.20 11.22
N PHE A 165 22.59 -11.43 10.70
CA PHE A 165 22.37 -12.62 11.52
C PHE A 165 23.45 -12.82 12.59
N GLY A 166 24.68 -12.35 12.36
CA GLY A 166 25.75 -12.45 13.35
C GLY A 166 25.42 -11.60 14.57
N HIS A 167 24.98 -10.35 14.35
CA HIS A 167 24.45 -9.49 15.40
C HIS A 167 23.19 -10.06 16.05
N HIS A 168 22.30 -10.67 15.27
CA HIS A 168 21.10 -11.36 15.76
C HIS A 168 21.46 -12.51 16.71
N PHE A 169 22.63 -13.12 16.55
CA PHE A 169 23.20 -14.12 17.45
C PHE A 169 24.28 -13.55 18.38
N GLY A 170 24.30 -12.24 18.60
CA GLY A 170 25.12 -11.58 19.62
C GLY A 170 26.61 -11.47 19.30
N LEU A 171 27.01 -11.64 18.03
CA LEU A 171 28.35 -11.32 17.57
C LEU A 171 28.53 -9.81 17.41
N ILE A 172 29.69 -9.32 17.81
CA ILE A 172 30.09 -7.92 17.72
C ILE A 172 31.01 -7.76 16.51
N HIS A 173 31.07 -6.57 15.90
CA HIS A 173 32.07 -6.32 14.87
C HIS A 173 33.47 -6.59 15.41
N THR A 174 34.35 -7.19 14.60
CA THR A 174 35.72 -7.53 15.05
C THR A 174 36.59 -6.31 15.38
N TYR A 175 36.13 -5.11 14.98
CA TYR A 175 36.78 -3.82 15.23
C TYR A 175 36.05 -2.95 16.29
N ASP A 176 35.00 -3.47 16.92
CA ASP A 176 34.23 -2.80 17.98
C ASP A 176 34.71 -3.21 19.39
N PRO A 177 34.36 -2.48 20.45
CA PRO A 177 33.49 -1.30 20.49
C PRO A 177 34.21 0.01 20.16
N SER A 178 33.52 0.93 19.49
CA SER A 178 34.04 2.30 19.27
C SER A 178 33.83 3.25 20.47
N ALA A 179 33.36 2.76 21.62
CA ALA A 179 33.14 3.59 22.79
C ALA A 179 34.50 3.95 23.44
N PRO A 180 34.74 5.22 23.81
CA PRO A 180 35.97 5.61 24.48
C PRO A 180 36.06 4.90 25.84
N TYR A 181 36.87 3.85 25.94
CA TYR A 181 37.59 3.65 27.19
C TYR A 181 38.36 4.94 27.51
N GLN A 182 38.59 5.23 28.79
CA GLN A 182 39.61 6.22 29.15
C GLN A 182 40.95 5.68 28.69
N VAL A 183 41.33 6.01 27.47
CA VAL A 183 42.62 5.66 26.90
C VAL A 183 43.68 6.28 27.81
N PRO A 184 44.60 5.48 28.38
CA PRO A 184 45.69 6.04 29.19
C PRO A 184 46.50 7.06 28.38
N SER A 185 47.23 7.95 29.04
CA SER A 185 48.20 8.80 28.36
C SER A 185 49.35 7.95 27.80
N ASP A 186 49.69 8.14 26.53
CA ASP A 186 50.74 7.45 25.76
C ASP A 186 52.11 7.47 26.50
N PRO A 187 52.89 6.37 26.56
CA PRO A 187 54.16 6.30 27.28
C PRO A 187 55.37 6.69 26.41
N ASP A 188 55.24 6.80 25.08
CA ASP A 188 56.40 7.00 24.19
C ASP A 188 56.12 7.87 22.95
N PRO A 189 56.49 9.17 23.00
CA PRO A 189 56.40 10.10 21.86
C PRO A 189 57.31 9.78 20.67
N ALA A 190 58.15 8.74 20.73
CA ALA A 190 59.18 8.45 19.73
C ALA A 190 58.76 7.48 18.61
N LEU A 191 57.55 6.89 18.66
CA LEU A 191 57.07 6.00 17.61
C LEU A 191 56.69 6.79 16.34
N SER A 192 57.41 6.55 15.24
CA SER A 192 57.12 7.16 13.93
C SER A 192 55.85 6.55 13.33
N LEU A 193 54.76 7.31 13.31
CA LEU A 193 53.48 6.89 12.73
C LEU A 193 53.58 6.68 11.21
N PRO A 194 52.86 5.69 10.65
CA PRO A 194 52.60 5.64 9.22
C PRO A 194 51.96 6.96 8.75
N ALA A 195 52.42 7.49 7.62
CA ALA A 195 51.94 8.76 7.09
C ALA A 195 50.41 8.71 6.85
N GLY A 196 49.67 9.60 7.53
CA GLY A 196 48.24 9.79 7.31
C GLY A 196 47.33 9.27 8.42
N GLN A 197 47.79 8.49 9.41
CA GLN A 197 46.93 7.91 10.45
C GLN A 197 46.31 8.99 11.37
N SER A 198 44.99 9.23 11.23
CA SER A 198 44.24 10.32 11.87
C SER A 198 43.61 9.96 13.23
N ASP A 199 43.62 8.69 13.62
CA ASP A 199 43.05 8.16 14.87
C ASP A 199 44.13 7.87 15.94
N HIS A 200 45.26 8.58 15.88
CA HIS A 200 46.34 8.49 16.86
C HIS A 200 46.21 9.60 17.92
N PRO A 201 46.61 9.37 19.20
CA PRO A 201 46.67 10.43 20.22
C PRO A 201 47.53 11.67 19.89
N TYR A 202 48.25 11.66 18.75
CA TYR A 202 49.04 12.80 18.25
C TYR A 202 48.48 13.43 16.97
N ASN A 203 47.30 13.02 16.48
CA ASN A 203 46.60 13.82 15.49
C ASN A 203 46.05 15.08 16.18
N PRO A 204 46.42 16.31 15.77
CA PRO A 204 45.93 17.55 16.37
C PRO A 204 44.44 17.83 16.09
N ASP A 205 43.73 16.92 15.43
CA ASP A 205 42.32 17.04 15.12
C ASP A 205 41.46 16.87 16.40
N PRO A 206 40.75 17.93 16.85
CA PRO A 206 39.86 17.86 18.02
C PRO A 206 38.64 16.95 17.81
N SER A 207 38.42 16.40 16.61
CA SER A 207 37.43 15.36 16.32
C SER A 207 37.93 13.93 16.55
N GLY A 208 39.13 13.78 17.15
CA GLY A 208 39.78 12.50 17.46
C GLY A 208 38.82 11.46 18.01
N ARG A 209 38.61 10.39 17.23
CA ARG A 209 37.80 9.24 17.63
C ARG A 209 38.66 8.30 18.48
N PRO A 210 38.14 7.74 19.57
CA PRO A 210 38.88 6.81 20.42
C PRO A 210 39.22 5.52 19.66
N ARG A 211 40.43 5.01 19.89
CA ARG A 211 40.94 3.74 19.35
C ARG A 211 40.69 2.64 20.37
N GLU A 212 40.09 1.53 19.96
CA GLU A 212 40.10 0.29 20.74
C GLU A 212 40.77 -0.81 19.92
N LEU A 213 42.11 -0.89 20.00
CA LEU A 213 42.85 -2.02 19.47
C LEU A 213 43.98 -2.43 20.41
N VAL A 214 43.84 -3.64 20.95
CA VAL A 214 44.81 -4.27 21.83
C VAL A 214 44.87 -5.76 21.49
N TYR A 215 45.89 -6.25 20.78
CA TYR A 215 46.03 -7.71 20.62
C TYR A 215 47.45 -8.17 20.70
N ARG A 216 47.75 -9.16 21.58
CA ARG A 216 48.96 -10.00 21.50
C ARG A 216 48.76 -11.39 22.13
N THR A 217 48.38 -12.39 21.36
CA THR A 217 48.85 -13.77 21.63
C THR A 217 50.24 -13.97 21.00
N GLY A 218 51.15 -14.63 21.72
CA GLY A 218 52.33 -15.27 21.11
C GLY A 218 53.54 -14.40 20.77
N GLY A 219 53.53 -13.09 21.05
CA GLY A 219 54.65 -12.17 20.80
C GLY A 219 55.22 -11.49 22.06
N THR A 220 56.51 -11.15 22.06
CA THR A 220 57.13 -10.33 23.11
C THR A 220 56.62 -8.88 22.99
N LEU A 221 56.01 -8.35 24.05
CA LEU A 221 55.59 -6.94 24.10
C LEU A 221 56.81 -6.02 23.85
N PRO A 222 56.69 -4.94 23.05
CA PRO A 222 57.69 -3.90 23.01
C PRO A 222 57.82 -3.27 24.40
N PRO A 223 59.03 -2.84 24.80
CA PRO A 223 59.23 -2.10 26.03
C PRO A 223 58.27 -0.91 26.12
N GLY A 224 57.53 -0.79 27.21
CA GLY A 224 56.59 0.32 27.42
C GLY A 224 55.15 0.08 26.96
N ALA A 225 54.76 -1.13 26.53
CA ALA A 225 53.36 -1.44 26.19
C ALA A 225 52.37 -1.05 27.31
N ILE A 226 51.28 -0.36 26.95
CA ILE A 226 50.23 0.08 27.88
C ILE A 226 49.27 -1.05 28.21
N PHE A 227 48.84 -1.76 27.17
CA PHE A 227 47.85 -2.82 27.33
C PHE A 227 48.54 -4.18 27.37
N LEU A 228 48.28 -4.93 28.45
CA LEU A 228 49.00 -6.14 28.83
C LEU A 228 48.18 -7.44 28.70
N THR A 229 46.88 -7.32 28.40
CA THR A 229 45.94 -8.45 28.24
C THR A 229 45.47 -8.56 26.79
N GLN A 230 44.90 -9.70 26.41
CA GLN A 230 44.33 -9.90 25.08
C GLN A 230 43.03 -9.11 24.92
N ASN A 231 42.69 -8.75 23.67
CA ASN A 231 41.54 -7.89 23.35
C ASN A 231 40.28 -8.42 24.02
N CYS A 232 39.93 -9.67 23.69
CA CYS A 232 38.77 -10.42 24.16
C CYS A 232 38.50 -10.45 25.67
N GLU A 233 39.50 -10.18 26.52
CA GLU A 233 39.33 -10.16 27.98
C GLU A 233 38.76 -8.82 28.48
N GLN A 234 39.18 -7.71 27.86
CA GLN A 234 38.90 -6.37 28.36
C GLN A 234 38.13 -5.49 27.37
N GLY A 235 38.17 -5.86 26.08
CA GLY A 235 37.71 -5.08 24.94
C GLY A 235 37.44 -5.94 23.69
N GLY A 236 37.39 -5.29 22.53
CA GLY A 236 37.17 -5.96 21.25
C GLY A 236 35.78 -6.60 21.13
N ASP A 237 35.64 -7.57 20.21
CA ASP A 237 34.41 -8.35 20.00
C ASP A 237 34.18 -9.45 21.06
N LEU A 238 35.04 -9.52 22.09
CA LEU A 238 35.00 -10.50 23.19
C LEU A 238 35.25 -11.95 22.74
N ILE A 239 36.03 -12.16 21.67
CA ILE A 239 36.35 -13.47 21.09
C ILE A 239 37.88 -13.63 20.94
N PHE A 240 38.44 -14.76 21.40
CA PHE A 240 39.89 -14.96 21.49
C PHE A 240 40.53 -15.33 20.14
N ASP A 241 39.79 -16.02 19.28
CA ASP A 241 40.30 -16.50 17.98
C ASP A 241 40.04 -15.54 16.80
N THR A 242 39.43 -14.38 17.07
CA THR A 242 39.36 -13.25 16.14
C THR A 242 40.53 -12.29 16.41
N PRO A 243 41.41 -12.04 15.42
CA PRO A 243 42.47 -11.06 15.60
C PRO A 243 41.92 -9.64 15.85
N ALA A 244 42.71 -8.76 16.47
CA ALA A 244 42.32 -7.34 16.53
C ALA A 244 42.17 -6.75 15.12
N ALA A 245 41.02 -6.15 14.84
CA ALA A 245 40.69 -5.65 13.52
C ALA A 245 40.53 -4.14 13.46
N CYS A 246 40.76 -3.56 12.30
CA CYS A 246 40.44 -2.16 12.04
C CYS A 246 39.19 -2.04 11.16
N ARG A 247 38.51 -0.89 11.22
CA ARG A 247 37.41 -0.57 10.31
C ARG A 247 37.98 -0.08 8.97
N GLY A 248 37.62 -0.72 7.86
CA GLY A 248 38.05 -0.31 6.51
C GLY A 248 37.55 1.10 6.14
N GLY A 249 38.36 1.88 5.42
CA GLY A 249 38.00 3.23 4.96
C GLY A 249 39.06 4.30 5.22
N ASN A 250 39.38 5.09 4.20
CA ASN A 250 40.67 5.80 4.09
C ASN A 250 40.75 7.16 4.81
N SER A 251 39.67 7.68 5.41
CA SER A 251 39.69 8.99 6.10
C SER A 251 39.91 8.90 7.61
N PHE A 252 39.49 7.80 8.25
CA PHE A 252 39.48 7.66 9.72
C PHE A 252 40.42 6.57 10.25
N PHE A 253 40.68 5.50 9.48
CA PHE A 253 41.64 4.44 9.85
C PHE A 253 42.68 4.21 8.74
N PRO A 254 43.53 5.20 8.42
CA PRO A 254 44.47 5.12 7.30
C PRO A 254 45.46 3.97 7.48
N GLY A 255 45.67 3.19 6.43
CA GLY A 255 46.45 1.95 6.48
C GLY A 255 45.62 0.70 6.82
N CYS A 256 44.33 0.81 7.15
CA CYS A 256 43.43 -0.33 7.23
C CYS A 256 42.94 -0.71 5.83
N ALA A 257 43.52 -1.75 5.23
CA ALA A 257 43.22 -2.13 3.84
C ALA A 257 43.02 -3.64 3.67
N PHE A 258 41.92 -4.00 3.04
CA PHE A 258 41.58 -5.37 2.64
C PHE A 258 41.59 -5.45 1.12
N ASN A 259 42.15 -6.53 0.59
CA ASN A 259 42.09 -6.83 -0.84
C ASN A 259 40.90 -7.76 -1.11
N SER A 260 39.86 -7.22 -1.74
CA SER A 260 38.62 -7.94 -2.07
C SER A 260 38.75 -8.94 -3.22
N THR A 261 39.86 -8.94 -3.96
CA THR A 261 40.07 -9.88 -5.08
C THR A 261 40.61 -11.24 -4.61
N ASN A 262 41.44 -11.25 -3.57
CA ASN A 262 42.06 -12.47 -3.04
C ASN A 262 41.75 -12.70 -1.56
N CYS A 263 40.90 -11.86 -0.95
CA CYS A 263 40.47 -11.95 0.44
C CYS A 263 41.63 -12.01 1.42
N THR A 264 42.53 -11.01 1.33
CA THR A 264 43.69 -10.86 2.22
C THR A 264 43.77 -9.47 2.83
N TYR A 265 44.23 -9.37 4.08
CA TYR A 265 44.62 -8.09 4.68
C TYR A 265 45.95 -7.62 4.11
N THR A 266 46.00 -6.40 3.58
CA THR A 266 47.22 -5.78 3.00
C THR A 266 47.56 -4.45 3.65
N GLY A 267 46.92 -4.15 4.78
CA GLY A 267 47.08 -2.89 5.47
C GLY A 267 48.41 -2.76 6.21
N THR A 268 48.75 -1.52 6.54
CA THR A 268 49.91 -1.16 7.37
C THR A 268 49.48 -0.57 8.70
N TYR A 269 48.23 -0.82 9.12
CA TYR A 269 47.67 -0.28 10.34
C TYR A 269 48.37 -0.89 11.57
N VAL A 270 48.63 -0.06 12.59
CA VAL A 270 49.22 -0.48 13.86
C VAL A 270 48.30 -0.18 15.04
N ASP A 271 48.26 -1.10 16.01
CA ASP A 271 47.46 -1.04 17.24
C ASP A 271 47.96 0.05 18.21
N TYR A 272 47.30 0.18 19.38
CA TYR A 272 47.68 1.20 20.37
C TYR A 272 49.07 0.98 20.98
N ASN A 273 49.60 -0.24 20.94
CA ASN A 273 50.94 -0.54 21.41
C ASN A 273 51.98 -0.52 20.26
N GLY A 274 51.63 0.05 19.09
CA GLY A 274 52.51 0.20 17.92
C GLY A 274 52.82 -1.09 17.15
N MET A 275 52.04 -2.15 17.34
CA MET A 275 52.21 -3.40 16.59
C MET A 275 51.29 -3.48 15.37
N PRO A 276 51.76 -4.04 14.24
CA PRO A 276 50.91 -4.24 13.06
C PRO A 276 49.76 -5.20 13.37
N ILE A 277 48.64 -5.05 12.66
CA ILE A 277 47.59 -6.07 12.64
C ILE A 277 48.19 -7.35 12.05
N ASP A 278 48.16 -8.42 12.85
CA ASP A 278 48.53 -9.77 12.43
C ASP A 278 47.24 -10.55 12.14
N ASP A 279 47.00 -10.86 10.87
CA ASP A 279 45.81 -11.57 10.39
C ASP A 279 46.19 -12.96 9.85
N PRO A 280 46.63 -13.89 10.73
CA PRO A 280 47.08 -15.21 10.32
C PRO A 280 45.94 -15.96 9.63
N GLY A 281 46.19 -16.45 8.41
CA GLY A 281 45.17 -17.17 7.63
C GLY A 281 44.15 -16.27 6.93
N ASN A 282 44.27 -14.94 7.04
CA ASN A 282 43.32 -13.96 6.51
C ASN A 282 41.92 -14.04 7.16
N ILE A 283 41.87 -14.36 8.46
CA ILE A 283 40.64 -14.45 9.24
C ILE A 283 39.84 -13.16 9.09
N LEU A 284 40.43 -11.99 9.32
CA LEU A 284 39.71 -10.72 9.25
C LEU A 284 39.22 -10.39 7.84
N ALA A 285 39.98 -10.73 6.80
CA ALA A 285 39.52 -10.50 5.44
C ALA A 285 38.27 -11.33 5.09
N ARG A 286 38.13 -12.51 5.69
CA ARG A 286 37.07 -13.48 5.41
C ARG A 286 35.93 -13.52 6.44
N ASN A 287 36.16 -12.95 7.61
CA ASN A 287 35.22 -12.98 8.71
C ASN A 287 33.94 -12.23 8.37
N ILE A 288 32.79 -12.85 8.62
CA ILE A 288 31.48 -12.22 8.36
C ILE A 288 31.32 -10.92 9.16
N MET A 289 31.88 -10.81 10.36
CA MET A 289 31.74 -9.66 11.27
C MET A 289 32.84 -8.59 11.15
N SER A 290 33.71 -8.67 10.14
CA SER A 290 34.82 -7.73 9.99
C SER A 290 34.50 -6.48 9.19
N GLY A 291 35.48 -5.57 9.11
CA GLY A 291 35.45 -4.37 8.29
C GLY A 291 35.88 -4.59 6.83
N SER A 292 36.10 -5.83 6.38
CA SER A 292 36.33 -6.13 4.95
C SER A 292 35.03 -5.88 4.16
N THR A 293 35.03 -5.81 2.82
CA THR A 293 33.78 -5.57 2.06
C THR A 293 33.60 -6.58 0.93
N GLY A 294 32.34 -6.79 0.53
CA GLY A 294 31.96 -7.63 -0.60
C GLY A 294 32.01 -9.13 -0.33
N ASP A 295 32.29 -9.89 -1.38
CA ASP A 295 32.19 -11.36 -1.44
C ASP A 295 33.27 -12.10 -0.63
N CYS A 296 34.19 -11.39 0.01
CA CYS A 296 35.21 -12.05 0.83
C CYS A 296 34.69 -12.51 2.18
N ARG A 297 33.61 -11.90 2.71
CA ARG A 297 33.01 -12.26 4.00
C ARG A 297 32.21 -13.55 3.89
N GLN A 298 32.80 -14.66 4.32
CA GLN A 298 32.29 -16.00 4.06
C GLN A 298 32.34 -16.96 5.25
N GLU A 299 33.03 -16.63 6.34
CA GLU A 299 33.21 -17.59 7.44
C GLU A 299 33.17 -16.93 8.83
N LEU A 300 32.79 -17.73 9.83
CA LEU A 300 32.96 -17.42 11.26
C LEU A 300 34.13 -18.24 11.82
N THR A 301 34.77 -17.74 12.87
CA THR A 301 35.76 -18.50 13.62
C THR A 301 35.10 -19.57 14.51
N PRO A 302 35.82 -20.62 14.95
CA PRO A 302 35.28 -21.60 15.88
C PRO A 302 34.63 -21.00 17.14
N GLU A 303 35.26 -20.01 17.80
CA GLU A 303 34.67 -19.39 18.99
C GLU A 303 33.51 -18.44 18.66
N GLN A 304 33.46 -17.86 17.44
CA GLN A 304 32.25 -17.20 16.95
C GLN A 304 31.09 -18.18 16.77
N HIS A 305 31.32 -19.37 16.21
CA HIS A 305 30.30 -20.41 16.14
C HIS A 305 29.82 -20.82 17.54
N ASP A 306 30.74 -21.04 18.50
CA ASP A 306 30.37 -21.33 19.89
C ASP A 306 29.52 -20.20 20.50
N ARG A 307 29.85 -18.94 20.20
CA ARG A 307 29.08 -17.79 20.66
C ARG A 307 27.67 -17.79 20.08
N VAL A 308 27.54 -18.03 18.78
CA VAL A 308 26.26 -18.12 18.09
C VAL A 308 25.39 -19.24 18.67
N LEU A 309 25.96 -20.44 18.84
CA LEU A 309 25.28 -21.59 19.43
C LEU A 309 24.83 -21.32 20.87
N GLY A 310 25.69 -20.69 21.67
CA GLY A 310 25.35 -20.33 23.03
C GLY A 310 24.18 -19.36 23.11
N TYR A 311 24.13 -18.34 22.24
CA TYR A 311 23.00 -17.40 22.20
C TYR A 311 21.74 -18.05 21.63
N TYR A 312 21.90 -18.99 20.69
CA TYR A 312 20.78 -19.79 20.24
C TYR A 312 20.17 -20.56 21.42
N GLU A 313 20.97 -21.32 22.15
CA GLU A 313 20.51 -22.17 23.25
C GLU A 313 20.02 -21.39 24.48
N ASP A 314 20.69 -20.29 24.84
CA ASP A 314 20.35 -19.50 26.04
C ASP A 314 19.15 -18.58 25.79
N VAL A 315 19.02 -18.04 24.56
CA VAL A 315 18.05 -16.98 24.24
C VAL A 315 17.09 -17.40 23.12
N ARG A 316 17.61 -17.72 21.93
CA ARG A 316 16.75 -17.86 20.74
C ARG A 316 15.86 -19.09 20.76
N VAL A 317 16.25 -20.20 21.36
CA VAL A 317 15.43 -21.43 21.43
C VAL A 317 14.10 -21.20 22.16
N ASN A 318 14.07 -20.25 23.11
CA ASN A 318 12.86 -19.87 23.84
C ASN A 318 12.00 -18.88 23.05
N GLN A 319 12.62 -18.10 22.16
CA GLN A 319 11.95 -17.13 21.33
C GLN A 319 11.42 -17.77 20.04
N TYR A 320 12.15 -18.71 19.44
CA TYR A 320 11.77 -19.37 18.21
C TYR A 320 10.81 -20.54 18.45
N GLN A 321 9.74 -20.59 17.66
CA GLN A 321 8.73 -21.63 17.73
C GLN A 321 8.35 -22.08 16.32
N TYR A 322 9.33 -22.63 15.61
CA TYR A 322 9.22 -22.98 14.19
C TYR A 322 8.03 -23.92 13.88
N TRP A 323 7.66 -24.79 14.82
CA TRP A 323 6.50 -25.69 14.68
C TRP A 323 5.14 -24.97 14.65
N LYS A 324 5.10 -23.66 14.93
CA LYS A 324 3.92 -22.81 14.82
C LYS A 324 3.84 -22.06 13.49
N CYS A 325 4.91 -22.05 12.70
CA CYS A 325 4.92 -21.38 11.40
C CYS A 325 3.89 -21.99 10.44
N GLY A 326 3.32 -21.15 9.57
CA GLY A 326 2.41 -21.59 8.50
C GLY A 326 1.09 -22.17 8.98
N ASN A 327 0.64 -21.83 10.20
CA ASN A 327 -0.63 -22.31 10.74
C ASN A 327 -1.79 -21.30 10.59
N LEU A 328 -1.54 -20.16 9.96
CA LEU A 328 -2.55 -19.21 9.53
C LEU A 328 -2.12 -18.62 8.19
N SER A 329 -2.91 -18.87 7.16
CA SER A 329 -2.79 -18.27 5.84
C SER A 329 -4.20 -18.09 5.32
N ASP A 330 -4.52 -16.86 4.94
CA ASP A 330 -5.84 -16.52 4.42
C ASP A 330 -5.82 -15.19 3.65
N ARG A 331 -6.99 -14.68 3.28
CA ARG A 331 -7.13 -13.44 2.53
C ARG A 331 -7.98 -12.39 3.25
N VAL A 332 -7.78 -11.14 2.86
CA VAL A 332 -8.83 -10.14 2.98
C VAL A 332 -9.44 -9.98 1.59
N GLU A 333 -10.74 -10.19 1.46
CA GLU A 333 -11.43 -10.24 0.18
C GLU A 333 -12.51 -9.16 0.10
N TYR A 334 -12.88 -8.72 -1.11
CA TYR A 334 -14.06 -7.90 -1.28
C TYR A 334 -15.28 -8.78 -1.02
N LYS A 335 -16.21 -8.29 -0.16
CA LYS A 335 -17.39 -9.03 0.31
C LYS A 335 -18.02 -9.94 -0.76
N GLY A 336 -18.11 -11.24 -0.47
CA GLY A 336 -18.82 -12.21 -1.31
C GLY A 336 -18.12 -12.55 -2.64
N THR A 337 -16.81 -12.30 -2.74
CA THR A 337 -15.99 -12.60 -3.92
C THR A 337 -14.64 -13.18 -3.52
N ASP A 338 -13.91 -13.81 -4.45
CA ASP A 338 -12.52 -14.24 -4.23
C ASP A 338 -11.50 -13.11 -4.58
N ASN A 339 -11.96 -11.86 -4.73
CA ASN A 339 -11.12 -10.73 -5.12
C ASN A 339 -10.44 -10.15 -3.89
N GLY A 340 -9.12 -10.33 -3.80
CA GLY A 340 -8.35 -9.84 -2.66
C GLY A 340 -8.25 -8.32 -2.57
N LEU A 341 -8.25 -7.80 -1.35
CA LEU A 341 -8.03 -6.39 -1.02
C LEU A 341 -6.58 -6.16 -0.61
N GLU A 342 -5.86 -5.39 -1.41
CA GLU A 342 -4.48 -4.98 -1.12
C GLU A 342 -4.44 -3.87 -0.05
N ARG A 343 -3.26 -3.66 0.58
CA ARG A 343 -3.01 -2.56 1.52
C ARG A 343 -3.93 -2.60 2.75
N VAL A 344 -4.35 -3.78 3.16
CA VAL A 344 -5.11 -3.98 4.40
C VAL A 344 -4.14 -4.40 5.49
N SER A 345 -4.03 -3.61 6.54
CA SER A 345 -3.30 -3.98 7.75
C SER A 345 -4.17 -4.90 8.60
N VAL A 346 -3.64 -6.08 8.91
CA VAL A 346 -4.27 -7.10 9.73
C VAL A 346 -3.43 -7.27 10.99
N GLU A 347 -3.95 -6.86 12.14
CA GLU A 347 -3.40 -7.19 13.46
C GLU A 347 -4.28 -8.25 14.11
N ILE A 348 -3.69 -9.39 14.49
CA ILE A 348 -4.37 -10.47 15.22
C ILE A 348 -3.70 -10.62 16.57
N ASN A 349 -4.50 -10.52 17.62
CA ASN A 349 -4.06 -10.70 19.00
C ASN A 349 -4.65 -11.99 19.56
N ASN A 350 -3.78 -12.95 19.84
CA ASN A 350 -4.12 -14.21 20.47
C ASN A 350 -3.50 -14.28 21.88
N PHE A 351 -4.26 -13.81 22.87
CA PHE A 351 -3.88 -13.75 24.29
C PHE A 351 -2.58 -12.98 24.59
N GLY A 352 -2.41 -11.81 23.99
CA GLY A 352 -1.25 -10.94 24.17
C GLY A 352 -0.13 -11.17 23.16
N ASN A 353 -0.24 -12.21 22.33
CA ASN A 353 0.65 -12.42 21.20
C ASN A 353 0.08 -11.72 19.98
N ILE A 354 0.80 -10.72 19.50
CA ILE A 354 0.34 -9.86 18.41
C ILE A 354 1.07 -10.28 17.13
N ASN A 355 0.27 -10.69 16.16
CA ASN A 355 0.66 -10.91 14.79
C ASN A 355 0.26 -9.70 13.95
N ARG A 356 1.13 -9.27 13.04
CA ARG A 356 0.79 -8.22 12.08
C ARG A 356 1.19 -8.60 10.67
N SER A 357 0.31 -8.32 9.73
CA SER A 357 0.60 -8.40 8.31
C SER A 357 -0.06 -7.24 7.57
N VAL A 358 0.47 -6.93 6.40
CA VAL A 358 -0.21 -6.13 5.39
C VAL A 358 -0.49 -7.06 4.22
N THR A 359 -1.69 -6.99 3.65
CA THR A 359 -2.08 -7.87 2.56
C THR A 359 -1.28 -7.62 1.29
N SER A 360 -1.00 -8.71 0.56
CA SER A 360 -0.46 -8.67 -0.79
C SER A 360 -1.49 -8.10 -1.80
N PRO A 361 -1.12 -7.89 -3.07
CA PRO A 361 -2.06 -7.48 -4.13
C PRO A 361 -3.26 -8.44 -4.31
N SER A 362 -3.06 -9.71 -4.01
CA SER A 362 -4.11 -10.74 -4.06
C SER A 362 -4.88 -10.86 -2.73
N GLY A 363 -4.71 -9.91 -1.81
CA GLY A 363 -5.35 -9.92 -0.50
C GLY A 363 -4.73 -10.89 0.50
N ASP A 364 -3.67 -11.62 0.13
CA ASP A 364 -3.12 -12.68 0.98
C ASP A 364 -2.42 -12.09 2.21
N PHE A 365 -2.67 -12.71 3.37
CA PHE A 365 -1.89 -12.51 4.58
C PHE A 365 -1.60 -13.84 5.26
N ASP A 366 -0.60 -13.83 6.13
CA ASP A 366 -0.22 -14.99 6.92
C ASP A 366 0.06 -14.58 8.37
N GLY A 367 0.03 -15.57 9.24
CA GLY A 367 0.35 -15.36 10.63
C GLY A 367 0.58 -16.64 11.42
N ILE A 368 0.56 -16.47 12.74
CA ILE A 368 0.72 -17.52 13.72
C ILE A 368 -0.44 -17.46 14.72
N LEU A 369 -1.22 -18.53 14.74
CA LEU A 369 -2.21 -18.82 15.77
C LEU A 369 -1.57 -19.62 16.90
N HIS A 370 -1.87 -19.26 18.14
CA HIS A 370 -1.40 -19.94 19.34
C HIS A 370 -2.45 -20.95 19.79
N ASN A 371 -2.45 -22.13 19.16
CA ASN A 371 -3.39 -23.22 19.47
C ASN A 371 -2.82 -24.20 20.51
N ASP A 372 -2.36 -23.69 21.65
CA ASP A 372 -1.77 -24.50 22.74
C ASP A 372 -2.87 -25.18 23.61
N GLY A 373 -3.99 -25.59 23.01
CA GLY A 373 -5.10 -26.29 23.68
C GLY A 373 -6.20 -25.38 24.27
N MET A 374 -6.22 -24.09 23.95
CA MET A 374 -7.34 -23.18 24.21
C MET A 374 -8.24 -23.08 22.97
N THR A 375 -9.49 -22.64 23.12
CA THR A 375 -10.27 -22.17 21.96
C THR A 375 -9.42 -21.14 21.21
N ASN A 376 -9.26 -21.24 19.89
CA ASN A 376 -8.47 -20.34 19.04
C ASN A 376 -9.04 -18.91 18.98
N SER A 377 -9.40 -18.36 20.12
CA SER A 377 -10.08 -17.10 20.24
C SER A 377 -9.07 -15.98 20.10
N VAL A 378 -9.33 -15.10 19.13
CA VAL A 378 -8.51 -13.94 18.81
C VAL A 378 -9.36 -12.69 18.83
N THR A 379 -8.72 -11.56 19.08
CA THR A 379 -9.26 -10.25 18.69
C THR A 379 -8.44 -9.74 17.51
N SER A 380 -9.06 -9.01 16.60
CA SER A 380 -8.38 -8.46 15.43
C SER A 380 -8.64 -6.96 15.28
N ILE A 381 -7.68 -6.28 14.66
CA ILE A 381 -7.83 -4.92 14.16
C ILE A 381 -7.44 -5.00 12.69
N VAL A 382 -8.43 -4.80 11.81
CA VAL A 382 -8.24 -4.85 10.37
C VAL A 382 -8.62 -3.49 9.79
N LYS A 383 -7.72 -2.89 9.00
CA LYS A 383 -7.85 -1.52 8.52
C LYS A 383 -7.26 -1.33 7.14
N LYS A 384 -7.89 -0.50 6.30
CA LYS A 384 -7.32 -0.10 5.01
C LYS A 384 -6.23 0.95 5.23
N LEU A 385 -5.10 0.85 4.54
CA LEU A 385 -4.15 1.96 4.42
C LEU A 385 -4.62 2.88 3.29
N GLY A 386 -4.72 4.17 3.57
CA GLY A 386 -5.18 5.17 2.62
C GLY A 386 -4.22 5.45 1.47
N PRO A 387 -4.55 6.44 0.62
CA PRO A 387 -3.69 6.90 -0.47
C PRO A 387 -2.42 7.56 0.05
N ASN A 388 -2.57 8.37 1.10
CA ASN A 388 -1.45 8.62 1.99
C ASN A 388 -1.30 7.36 2.84
N PRO A 389 -0.07 6.88 3.03
CA PRO A 389 0.26 5.58 3.65
C PRO A 389 -0.21 5.39 5.10
N ASP A 390 -0.99 6.31 5.64
CA ASP A 390 -1.58 6.28 6.96
C ASP A 390 -3.03 5.78 6.92
N PHE A 391 -3.75 5.90 8.03
CA PHE A 391 -5.18 5.62 8.11
C PHE A 391 -6.02 6.86 7.79
N SER A 392 -5.51 7.77 6.95
CA SER A 392 -6.26 8.94 6.49
C SER A 392 -6.87 8.68 5.12
N PHE A 393 -8.08 9.20 4.92
CA PHE A 393 -8.86 8.98 3.72
C PHE A 393 -9.37 10.32 3.22
N GLU A 394 -9.29 10.52 1.91
CA GLU A 394 -9.87 11.67 1.23
C GLU A 394 -11.28 11.33 0.75
N TYR A 395 -12.07 12.35 0.39
CA TYR A 395 -13.42 12.16 -0.18
C TYR A 395 -13.44 11.13 -1.32
N ALA A 396 -12.32 10.99 -2.05
CA ALA A 396 -12.05 9.95 -3.04
C ALA A 396 -12.40 8.54 -2.59
N ASP A 397 -11.82 8.16 -1.46
CA ASP A 397 -11.85 6.81 -0.94
C ASP A 397 -13.23 6.51 -0.36
N TRP A 398 -13.95 7.55 0.06
CA TRP A 398 -15.32 7.43 0.54
C TRP A 398 -16.30 7.26 -0.62
N ILE A 399 -16.19 8.05 -1.69
CA ILE A 399 -17.17 8.07 -2.77
C ILE A 399 -16.97 6.95 -3.82
N ASP A 400 -15.80 6.31 -3.86
CA ASP A 400 -15.54 5.26 -4.84
C ASP A 400 -16.53 4.08 -4.71
N GLY A 401 -17.23 3.75 -5.79
CA GLY A 401 -18.32 2.76 -5.79
C GLY A 401 -19.64 3.22 -5.16
N VAL A 402 -19.75 4.44 -4.63
CA VAL A 402 -21.01 4.93 -4.06
C VAL A 402 -21.78 5.74 -5.10
N THR A 403 -22.85 5.14 -5.61
CA THR A 403 -23.66 5.61 -6.73
C THR A 403 -25.07 6.02 -6.32
N THR A 404 -25.78 6.61 -7.27
CA THR A 404 -27.21 6.89 -7.06
C THR A 404 -28.07 5.64 -7.13
N TYR A 405 -27.55 4.52 -7.64
CA TYR A 405 -28.26 3.24 -7.60
C TYR A 405 -28.31 2.66 -6.18
N ASP A 406 -27.27 2.86 -5.39
CA ASP A 406 -27.23 2.44 -4.00
C ASP A 406 -28.39 3.02 -3.19
N LEU A 407 -28.72 4.29 -3.45
CA LEU A 407 -29.89 4.95 -2.85
C LEU A 407 -31.21 4.28 -3.26
N VAL A 408 -31.35 3.86 -4.52
CA VAL A 408 -32.52 3.12 -5.00
C VAL A 408 -32.64 1.79 -4.28
N LEU A 409 -31.54 1.05 -4.13
CA LEU A 409 -31.52 -0.25 -3.44
C LEU A 409 -31.82 -0.12 -1.94
N VAL A 410 -31.24 0.89 -1.26
CA VAL A 410 -31.54 1.18 0.15
C VAL A 410 -33.03 1.52 0.33
N VAL A 411 -33.62 2.36 -0.53
CA VAL A 411 -35.06 2.66 -0.44
C VAL A 411 -35.92 1.42 -0.74
N ARG A 412 -35.55 0.61 -1.74
CA ARG A 412 -36.25 -0.65 -2.02
C ARG A 412 -36.22 -1.62 -0.85
N HIS A 413 -35.13 -1.66 -0.09
CA HIS A 413 -35.05 -2.43 1.15
C HIS A 413 -36.00 -1.88 2.22
N ILE A 414 -35.98 -0.57 2.47
CA ILE A 414 -36.87 0.08 3.45
C ILE A 414 -38.36 -0.16 3.12
N LEU A 415 -38.70 -0.15 1.82
CA LEU A 415 -40.05 -0.41 1.32
C LEU A 415 -40.39 -1.90 1.20
N ASN A 416 -39.45 -2.80 1.52
CA ASN A 416 -39.58 -4.25 1.38
C ASN A 416 -39.97 -4.70 -0.05
N ILE A 417 -39.44 -4.00 -1.07
CA ILE A 417 -39.59 -4.32 -2.50
C ILE A 417 -38.48 -5.29 -2.93
N THR A 418 -37.24 -4.95 -2.60
CA THR A 418 -36.05 -5.76 -2.84
C THR A 418 -35.17 -5.62 -1.59
N PRO A 419 -35.38 -6.48 -0.57
CA PRO A 419 -34.61 -6.41 0.67
C PRO A 419 -33.12 -6.68 0.41
N LEU A 420 -32.25 -5.85 0.99
CA LEU A 420 -30.84 -6.16 1.21
C LEU A 420 -30.68 -7.20 2.34
N ASP A 421 -29.60 -7.97 2.26
CA ASP A 421 -29.16 -9.02 3.19
C ASP A 421 -27.65 -8.90 3.50
N GLY A 422 -27.18 -9.68 4.49
CA GLY A 422 -25.77 -9.93 4.78
C GLY A 422 -24.87 -8.69 4.73
N TYR A 423 -23.88 -8.72 3.84
CA TYR A 423 -22.91 -7.62 3.68
C TYR A 423 -23.54 -6.32 3.16
N ASN A 424 -24.63 -6.40 2.39
CA ASN A 424 -25.29 -5.22 1.84
C ASN A 424 -26.04 -4.42 2.91
N LEU A 425 -26.55 -5.09 3.95
CA LEU A 425 -27.08 -4.42 5.14
C LEU A 425 -25.97 -3.64 5.87
N ILE A 426 -24.78 -4.24 6.03
CA ILE A 426 -23.62 -3.60 6.67
C ILE A 426 -23.15 -2.38 5.85
N ALA A 427 -23.07 -2.52 4.53
CA ALA A 427 -22.69 -1.43 3.63
C ALA A 427 -23.71 -0.28 3.69
N ALA A 428 -25.00 -0.59 3.82
CA ALA A 428 -26.07 0.40 3.90
C ALA A 428 -26.13 1.16 5.24
N ASP A 429 -25.78 0.54 6.38
CA ASP A 429 -25.81 1.15 7.73
C ASP A 429 -24.65 2.12 7.98
N VAL A 430 -24.63 3.22 7.23
CA VAL A 430 -23.54 4.21 7.22
C VAL A 430 -23.54 5.14 8.44
N ASN A 431 -24.53 5.02 9.33
CA ASN A 431 -24.53 5.68 10.65
C ASN A 431 -24.16 4.75 11.82
N ASN A 432 -23.86 3.48 11.55
CA ASN A 432 -23.56 2.45 12.55
C ASN A 432 -24.67 2.27 13.61
N SER A 433 -25.94 2.29 13.19
CA SER A 433 -27.09 2.15 14.07
C SER A 433 -27.53 0.71 14.29
N GLY A 434 -27.06 -0.22 13.45
CA GLY A 434 -27.52 -1.61 13.43
C GLY A 434 -28.87 -1.78 12.74
N THR A 435 -29.33 -0.79 11.96
CA THR A 435 -30.57 -0.85 11.18
C THR A 435 -30.47 0.02 9.94
N VAL A 436 -30.97 -0.45 8.79
CA VAL A 436 -31.02 0.35 7.56
C VAL A 436 -32.30 1.18 7.51
N THR A 437 -32.16 2.50 7.48
CA THR A 437 -33.28 3.44 7.54
C THR A 437 -33.17 4.55 6.49
N THR A 438 -34.19 5.39 6.39
CA THR A 438 -34.15 6.57 5.52
C THR A 438 -33.03 7.54 5.91
N TYR A 439 -32.53 7.49 7.15
CA TYR A 439 -31.42 8.35 7.57
C TYR A 439 -30.10 7.93 6.89
N ASP A 440 -29.90 6.64 6.66
CA ASP A 440 -28.74 6.12 5.94
C ASP A 440 -28.74 6.57 4.48
N ALA A 441 -29.91 6.48 3.82
CA ALA A 441 -30.10 7.04 2.47
C ALA A 441 -29.79 8.55 2.42
N VAL A 442 -30.14 9.31 3.45
CA VAL A 442 -29.80 10.75 3.54
C VAL A 442 -28.28 10.96 3.64
N LEU A 443 -27.57 10.14 4.42
CA LEU A 443 -26.11 10.26 4.58
C LEU A 443 -25.38 9.86 3.29
N ILE A 444 -25.76 8.75 2.64
CA ILE A 444 -25.22 8.33 1.34
C ILE A 444 -25.44 9.43 0.28
N ARG A 445 -26.65 10.01 0.23
CA ARG A 445 -26.96 11.13 -0.67
C ARG A 445 -26.04 12.33 -0.43
N LYS A 446 -25.82 12.69 0.83
CA LYS A 446 -24.94 13.81 1.18
C LYS A 446 -23.50 13.55 0.79
N LEU A 447 -23.04 12.30 0.90
CA LEU A 447 -21.73 11.89 0.40
C LEU A 447 -21.66 12.12 -1.12
N ILE A 448 -22.60 11.58 -1.90
CA ILE A 448 -22.64 11.73 -3.37
C ILE A 448 -22.64 13.20 -3.82
N LEU A 449 -23.34 14.06 -3.07
CA LEU A 449 -23.43 15.50 -3.36
C LEU A 449 -22.24 16.31 -2.84
N ASN A 450 -21.24 15.68 -2.21
CA ASN A 450 -20.12 16.36 -1.52
C ASN A 450 -20.60 17.40 -0.50
N VAL A 451 -21.71 17.11 0.19
CA VAL A 451 -22.20 17.88 1.33
C VAL A 451 -21.46 17.42 2.58
N ASP A 452 -21.37 16.10 2.75
CA ASP A 452 -20.50 15.46 3.73
C ASP A 452 -19.39 14.73 2.95
N GLN A 453 -18.14 14.82 3.40
CA GLN A 453 -16.99 14.19 2.72
C GLN A 453 -16.64 12.79 3.24
N LYS A 454 -17.30 12.38 4.32
CA LYS A 454 -17.16 11.07 4.96
C LYS A 454 -18.40 10.75 5.78
N PHE A 455 -18.56 9.49 6.17
CA PHE A 455 -19.57 9.10 7.15
C PHE A 455 -19.07 9.37 8.56
N ALA A 456 -19.76 10.23 9.30
CA ALA A 456 -19.29 10.72 10.61
C ALA A 456 -19.16 9.62 11.69
N ALA A 457 -19.86 8.49 11.52
CA ALA A 457 -19.80 7.35 12.43
C ALA A 457 -18.54 6.50 12.27
N PHE A 458 -17.77 6.70 11.21
CA PHE A 458 -16.62 5.87 10.84
C PHE A 458 -15.36 6.71 10.61
N ASP A 459 -14.21 6.11 10.91
CA ASP A 459 -12.89 6.71 10.65
C ASP A 459 -12.30 6.26 9.31
N GLU A 460 -12.84 5.19 8.70
CA GLU A 460 -12.42 4.64 7.42
C GLU A 460 -13.62 4.22 6.55
N PRO A 461 -13.48 4.17 5.21
CA PRO A 461 -14.58 3.88 4.29
C PRO A 461 -14.94 2.39 4.19
N TRP A 462 -14.28 1.54 4.95
CA TRP A 462 -14.41 0.08 4.92
C TRP A 462 -14.79 -0.46 6.29
N ARG A 463 -15.48 -1.60 6.31
CA ARG A 463 -15.63 -2.46 7.49
C ARG A 463 -15.09 -3.83 7.14
N TYR A 464 -14.48 -4.50 8.10
CA TYR A 464 -13.90 -5.83 7.90
C TYR A 464 -14.59 -6.84 8.79
N ILE A 465 -15.15 -7.87 8.17
CA ILE A 465 -15.98 -8.86 8.82
C ILE A 465 -15.23 -10.20 8.78
N PRO A 466 -15.01 -10.90 9.90
CA PRO A 466 -14.45 -12.24 9.86
C PRO A 466 -15.35 -13.19 9.06
N GLU A 467 -14.77 -13.96 8.14
CA GLU A 467 -15.50 -14.93 7.27
C GLU A 467 -16.23 -16.01 8.08
N TYR A 468 -15.69 -16.37 9.25
CA TYR A 468 -16.28 -17.39 10.12
C TYR A 468 -16.80 -16.81 11.44
N ILE A 469 -18.12 -16.86 11.62
CA ILE A 469 -18.82 -16.51 12.87
C ILE A 469 -19.56 -17.75 13.42
N PRO A 470 -19.04 -18.42 14.46
CA PRO A 470 -19.43 -19.80 14.81
C PRO A 470 -20.84 -19.99 15.36
N LEU A 471 -21.50 -18.93 15.81
CA LEU A 471 -22.57 -19.13 16.79
C LEU A 471 -23.87 -19.63 16.16
N ASN A 472 -24.16 -19.36 14.87
CA ASN A 472 -25.36 -19.88 14.17
C ASN A 472 -25.22 -20.10 12.64
N ASN A 473 -24.17 -19.59 11.98
CA ASN A 473 -23.95 -19.76 10.55
C ASN A 473 -22.78 -20.75 10.32
N PRO A 474 -23.06 -22.03 10.03
CA PRO A 474 -22.04 -23.07 10.10
C PRO A 474 -20.97 -23.00 9.00
N THR A 475 -21.12 -22.16 7.98
CA THR A 475 -20.21 -22.15 6.82
C THR A 475 -19.89 -20.80 6.19
N ASP A 476 -20.74 -19.77 6.28
CA ASP A 476 -20.56 -18.49 5.58
C ASP A 476 -21.45 -17.41 6.22
N PHE A 477 -20.98 -16.17 6.31
CA PHE A 477 -21.74 -15.04 6.85
C PHE A 477 -23.00 -14.71 6.02
N ASP A 478 -22.95 -14.97 4.70
CA ASP A 478 -23.99 -14.61 3.72
C ASP A 478 -24.77 -15.83 3.17
N GLY A 479 -24.67 -16.99 3.84
CA GLY A 479 -25.25 -18.26 3.37
C GLY A 479 -26.36 -18.84 4.25
N GLY A 480 -26.85 -18.09 5.25
CA GLY A 480 -27.78 -18.55 6.28
C GLY A 480 -29.26 -18.33 5.95
N ALA A 481 -30.13 -18.62 6.92
CA ALA A 481 -31.56 -18.26 6.86
C ALA A 481 -31.92 -17.15 7.87
N ASP A 482 -30.94 -16.74 8.68
CA ASP A 482 -30.98 -15.68 9.69
C ASP A 482 -29.80 -14.72 9.43
N ASP A 483 -29.82 -14.04 8.27
CA ASP A 483 -28.73 -13.16 7.78
C ASP A 483 -28.89 -11.72 8.27
N ASP A 484 -29.24 -11.52 9.54
CA ASP A 484 -29.18 -10.19 10.16
C ASP A 484 -27.74 -9.97 10.69
N PRO A 485 -26.90 -9.19 9.98
CA PRO A 485 -25.52 -8.96 10.39
C PRO A 485 -25.41 -8.19 11.71
N PHE A 486 -26.46 -7.47 12.12
CA PHE A 486 -26.42 -6.58 13.28
C PHE A 486 -26.67 -7.28 14.60
N GLN A 487 -27.01 -8.58 14.58
CA GLN A 487 -27.08 -9.39 15.79
C GLN A 487 -25.71 -9.66 16.42
N TYR A 488 -24.62 -9.35 15.71
CA TYR A 488 -23.25 -9.67 16.12
C TYR A 488 -22.41 -8.39 16.26
N GLU A 489 -21.51 -8.37 17.25
CA GLU A 489 -20.45 -7.36 17.28
C GLU A 489 -19.37 -7.71 16.26
N LEU A 490 -19.44 -7.06 15.11
CA LEU A 490 -18.52 -7.29 13.99
C LEU A 490 -17.23 -6.47 14.08
N THR A 491 -16.92 -5.87 15.23
CA THR A 491 -15.84 -4.89 15.35
C THR A 491 -14.45 -5.52 15.48
N GLY A 492 -14.33 -6.86 15.43
CA GLY A 492 -13.07 -7.59 15.67
C GLY A 492 -12.51 -7.48 17.10
N THR A 493 -13.06 -6.58 17.92
CA THR A 493 -12.59 -6.31 19.28
C THR A 493 -13.08 -7.33 20.32
N GLN A 494 -14.15 -8.07 20.01
CA GLN A 494 -14.59 -9.19 20.84
C GLN A 494 -13.88 -10.46 20.42
N PRO A 495 -13.45 -11.32 21.36
CA PRO A 495 -12.79 -12.56 21.01
C PRO A 495 -13.69 -13.51 20.20
N TYR A 496 -13.22 -13.97 19.04
CA TYR A 496 -13.90 -14.96 18.19
C TYR A 496 -12.93 -16.09 17.81
N PRO A 497 -13.38 -17.34 17.61
CA PRO A 497 -12.47 -18.42 17.26
C PRO A 497 -12.07 -18.31 15.79
N MET A 498 -10.79 -18.49 15.54
CA MET A 498 -10.21 -18.47 14.21
C MET A 498 -9.54 -19.82 13.93
N ILE A 499 -9.82 -20.44 12.78
CA ILE A 499 -9.31 -21.77 12.47
C ILE A 499 -8.24 -21.64 11.40
N GLY A 500 -6.99 -21.88 11.80
CA GLY A 500 -5.85 -21.84 10.91
C GLY A 500 -6.00 -22.75 9.68
N ASN A 501 -5.64 -22.23 8.51
CA ASN A 501 -5.58 -22.95 7.22
C ASN A 501 -6.90 -23.61 6.79
N SER A 502 -8.05 -23.13 7.26
CA SER A 502 -9.36 -23.55 6.74
C SER A 502 -9.80 -22.79 5.49
N GLY A 503 -9.07 -21.73 5.09
CA GLY A 503 -9.50 -20.75 4.09
C GLY A 503 -10.77 -20.02 4.50
N LYS A 504 -10.92 -19.79 5.81
CA LYS A 504 -12.09 -19.18 6.50
C LYS A 504 -11.68 -18.41 7.76
N ALA A 505 -10.40 -18.09 7.87
CA ALA A 505 -9.77 -17.33 8.93
C ALA A 505 -9.40 -15.92 8.44
N GLY A 506 -9.86 -15.54 7.24
CA GLY A 506 -9.71 -14.25 6.63
C GLY A 506 -10.81 -13.28 7.00
N PHE A 507 -10.98 -12.28 6.14
CA PHE A 507 -11.92 -11.19 6.36
C PHE A 507 -12.55 -10.72 5.05
N ASP A 508 -13.85 -10.48 5.08
CA ASP A 508 -14.56 -9.77 4.03
C ASP A 508 -14.56 -8.27 4.30
N GLY A 509 -14.02 -7.50 3.35
CA GLY A 509 -14.08 -6.06 3.30
C GLY A 509 -15.38 -5.57 2.68
N VAL A 510 -16.13 -4.80 3.46
CA VAL A 510 -17.41 -4.19 3.09
C VAL A 510 -17.21 -2.69 2.90
N LYS A 511 -17.37 -2.21 1.67
CA LYS A 511 -17.32 -0.78 1.35
C LYS A 511 -18.59 -0.08 1.86
N LEU A 512 -18.43 0.90 2.73
CA LEU A 512 -19.56 1.67 3.26
C LEU A 512 -20.23 2.50 2.15
N GLY A 513 -21.56 2.39 2.04
CA GLY A 513 -22.40 3.07 1.07
C GLY A 513 -22.50 2.39 -0.31
N ASP A 514 -21.72 1.35 -0.58
CA ASP A 514 -21.73 0.57 -1.82
C ASP A 514 -22.48 -0.76 -1.61
N VAL A 515 -23.73 -0.79 -2.05
CA VAL A 515 -24.66 -1.93 -1.91
C VAL A 515 -24.97 -2.58 -3.26
N ASN A 516 -24.32 -2.11 -4.34
CA ASN A 516 -24.41 -2.66 -5.69
C ASN A 516 -23.07 -3.18 -6.24
N ASP A 517 -22.07 -3.26 -5.38
CA ASP A 517 -20.72 -3.78 -5.63
C ASP A 517 -19.96 -3.01 -6.71
N SER A 518 -20.22 -1.71 -6.84
CA SER A 518 -19.64 -0.89 -7.92
C SER A 518 -18.30 -0.25 -7.60
N ASN A 519 -17.73 -0.53 -6.42
CA ASN A 519 -16.37 -0.11 -6.05
C ASN A 519 -15.30 -0.69 -7.01
N THR A 520 -14.24 0.09 -7.25
CA THR A 520 -13.19 -0.30 -8.21
C THR A 520 -12.38 -1.53 -7.77
N GLU A 521 -12.23 -1.77 -6.47
CA GLU A 521 -11.55 -2.95 -5.92
C GLU A 521 -12.42 -4.21 -5.97
N ALA A 522 -13.72 -4.10 -6.24
CA ALA A 522 -14.62 -5.25 -6.35
C ALA A 522 -14.32 -6.13 -7.58
N MET A 523 -13.56 -5.63 -8.58
CA MET A 523 -13.18 -6.22 -9.89
C MET A 523 -14.26 -7.00 -10.68
N ASN A 524 -15.52 -7.00 -10.21
CA ASN A 524 -16.74 -7.52 -10.82
C ASN A 524 -17.91 -6.52 -10.68
N GLY A 525 -17.65 -5.28 -10.24
CA GLY A 525 -18.66 -4.25 -10.27
C GLY A 525 -19.27 -4.21 -11.66
N PRO A 526 -20.61 -4.18 -11.80
CA PRO A 526 -21.26 -4.27 -13.10
C PRO A 526 -20.50 -3.35 -14.04
N ASN A 527 -20.02 -3.88 -15.17
CA ASN A 527 -19.29 -3.09 -16.15
C ASN A 527 -20.16 -1.87 -16.42
N LEU A 528 -19.80 -0.76 -15.77
CA LEU A 528 -20.49 0.51 -15.82
C LEU A 528 -20.11 1.23 -17.13
N THR A 529 -19.70 0.44 -18.14
CA THR A 529 -19.66 0.81 -19.54
C THR A 529 -21.08 1.24 -19.89
N GLY A 530 -21.27 2.51 -20.22
CA GLY A 530 -22.58 3.07 -20.56
C GLY A 530 -23.10 2.49 -21.88
N GLU A 531 -23.58 1.27 -21.81
CA GLU A 531 -24.10 0.49 -22.94
C GLU A 531 -25.57 0.84 -23.23
N GLY A 532 -26.24 1.58 -22.34
CA GLY A 532 -27.59 2.04 -22.53
C GLY A 532 -27.71 3.21 -23.51
N THR A 533 -28.87 3.32 -24.18
CA THR A 533 -29.20 4.48 -25.05
C THR A 533 -29.07 5.78 -24.25
N PRO A 534 -28.38 6.83 -24.74
CA PRO A 534 -28.22 8.07 -23.99
C PRO A 534 -29.55 8.73 -23.58
N VAL A 535 -29.48 9.56 -22.55
CA VAL A 535 -30.52 10.54 -22.20
C VAL A 535 -29.98 11.92 -22.57
N TYR A 536 -30.75 12.69 -23.33
CA TYR A 536 -30.33 14.02 -23.78
C TYR A 536 -30.90 15.11 -22.88
N ILE A 537 -30.11 16.15 -22.60
CA ILE A 537 -30.51 17.33 -21.84
C ILE A 537 -30.35 18.59 -22.71
N ASP A 538 -31.42 19.37 -22.84
CA ASP A 538 -31.37 20.75 -23.32
C ASP A 538 -31.37 21.72 -22.15
N ILE A 539 -30.41 22.65 -22.17
CA ILE A 539 -30.30 23.71 -21.19
C ILE A 539 -30.89 24.99 -21.79
N VAL A 540 -32.07 25.40 -21.31
CA VAL A 540 -32.77 26.59 -21.80
C VAL A 540 -32.74 27.71 -20.77
N LYS A 541 -32.02 28.78 -21.10
CA LYS A 541 -31.86 29.95 -20.24
C LYS A 541 -32.97 30.98 -20.53
N THR A 542 -33.65 31.45 -19.49
CA THR A 542 -34.68 32.49 -19.58
C THR A 542 -34.44 33.57 -18.54
N ASP A 543 -34.39 34.82 -18.99
CA ASP A 543 -34.28 35.98 -18.11
C ASP A 543 -35.66 36.46 -17.66
N VAL A 544 -35.97 36.33 -16.36
CA VAL A 544 -37.25 36.76 -15.79
C VAL A 544 -37.02 37.46 -14.46
N ASN A 545 -37.61 38.64 -14.29
CA ASN A 545 -37.61 39.40 -13.03
C ASN A 545 -36.21 39.65 -12.44
N GLY A 546 -35.21 39.88 -13.30
CA GLY A 546 -33.84 40.15 -12.87
C GLY A 546 -33.03 38.91 -12.46
N LYS A 547 -33.60 37.71 -12.60
CA LYS A 547 -32.93 36.43 -12.36
C LYS A 547 -32.73 35.65 -13.65
N LEU A 548 -31.70 34.80 -13.67
CA LEU A 548 -31.53 33.83 -14.74
C LEU A 548 -32.16 32.51 -14.30
N ASN A 549 -33.22 32.09 -14.99
CA ASN A 549 -33.80 30.77 -14.83
C ASN A 549 -33.21 29.84 -15.90
N VAL A 550 -32.84 28.64 -15.49
CA VAL A 550 -32.23 27.65 -16.38
C VAL A 550 -33.03 26.36 -16.29
N ASP A 551 -33.82 26.08 -17.32
CA ASP A 551 -34.63 24.88 -17.43
C ASP A 551 -33.79 23.74 -18.03
N PHE A 552 -33.86 22.55 -17.41
CA PHE A 552 -33.20 21.33 -17.89
C PHE A 552 -34.26 20.42 -18.49
N LYS A 553 -34.35 20.38 -19.82
CA LYS A 553 -35.33 19.57 -20.55
C LYS A 553 -34.72 18.27 -21.02
N VAL A 554 -35.46 17.17 -20.92
CA VAL A 554 -34.95 15.85 -21.28
C VAL A 554 -35.55 15.32 -22.57
N GLN A 555 -34.82 14.46 -23.26
CA GLN A 555 -35.31 13.60 -24.34
C GLN A 555 -34.80 12.17 -24.11
N ASP A 556 -35.59 11.18 -24.52
CA ASP A 556 -35.35 9.75 -24.31
C ASP A 556 -35.30 9.35 -22.82
N PHE A 557 -35.93 10.13 -21.93
CA PHE A 557 -36.06 9.84 -20.50
C PHE A 557 -37.15 8.79 -20.26
N THR A 558 -36.79 7.53 -20.49
CA THR A 558 -37.69 6.36 -20.41
C THR A 558 -37.19 5.40 -19.34
N ASP A 559 -38.10 5.00 -18.46
CA ASP A 559 -37.94 4.03 -17.38
C ASP A 559 -36.73 4.29 -16.47
N ILE A 560 -36.50 5.56 -16.14
CA ILE A 560 -35.36 6.00 -15.31
C ILE A 560 -35.71 5.89 -13.82
N VAL A 561 -34.90 5.17 -13.05
CA VAL A 561 -35.03 5.05 -11.59
C VAL A 561 -34.17 6.02 -10.81
N ALA A 562 -33.06 6.47 -11.41
CA ALA A 562 -32.16 7.44 -10.81
C ALA A 562 -31.33 8.18 -11.86
N TYR A 563 -30.82 9.36 -11.51
CA TYR A 563 -29.75 10.00 -12.26
C TYR A 563 -28.74 10.67 -11.35
N ARG A 564 -27.56 10.92 -11.92
CA ARG A 564 -26.51 11.77 -11.36
C ARG A 564 -25.85 12.55 -12.48
N PHE A 565 -25.64 13.84 -12.27
CA PHE A 565 -24.77 14.65 -13.13
C PHE A 565 -24.36 15.95 -12.42
N ASP A 566 -23.31 16.56 -12.94
CA ASP A 566 -22.76 17.80 -12.38
C ASP A 566 -23.02 18.97 -13.33
N ILE A 567 -23.26 20.16 -12.77
CA ILE A 567 -23.60 21.38 -13.50
C ILE A 567 -22.56 22.44 -13.20
N THR A 568 -21.90 22.94 -14.26
CA THR A 568 -20.96 24.04 -14.17
C THR A 568 -21.57 25.35 -14.63
N PHE A 569 -21.20 26.45 -13.99
CA PHE A 569 -21.59 27.81 -14.38
C PHE A 569 -20.45 28.80 -14.12
N GLU A 570 -20.55 30.02 -14.65
CA GLU A 570 -19.55 31.07 -14.46
C GLU A 570 -19.78 31.83 -13.14
N PRO A 571 -19.03 31.56 -12.04
CA PRO A 571 -19.32 32.12 -10.72
C PRO A 571 -19.04 33.64 -10.64
N GLN A 572 -18.27 34.17 -11.60
CA GLN A 572 -18.02 35.61 -11.72
C GLN A 572 -19.24 36.38 -12.23
N LYS A 573 -20.21 35.69 -12.85
CA LYS A 573 -21.40 36.31 -13.47
C LYS A 573 -22.71 35.83 -12.86
N LEU A 574 -22.72 34.63 -12.29
CA LEU A 574 -23.90 33.98 -11.74
C LEU A 574 -23.63 33.51 -10.32
N SER A 575 -24.65 33.62 -9.46
CA SER A 575 -24.65 33.06 -8.11
C SER A 575 -25.86 32.13 -7.96
N TYR A 576 -25.61 30.85 -7.67
CA TYR A 576 -26.66 29.86 -7.50
C TYR A 576 -27.60 30.25 -6.35
N LYS A 577 -28.91 30.29 -6.61
CA LYS A 577 -29.92 30.67 -5.61
C LYS A 577 -30.66 29.47 -5.04
N ASN A 578 -31.31 28.69 -5.90
CA ASN A 578 -32.08 27.51 -5.54
C ASN A 578 -32.43 26.69 -6.78
N SER A 579 -32.90 25.47 -6.56
CA SER A 579 -33.61 24.66 -7.54
C SER A 579 -35.13 24.75 -7.34
N VAL A 580 -35.87 24.38 -8.39
CA VAL A 580 -37.33 24.32 -8.43
C VAL A 580 -37.73 23.02 -9.14
N GLU A 581 -38.62 22.26 -8.50
CA GLU A 581 -39.27 21.08 -9.07
C GLU A 581 -40.13 21.47 -10.28
N GLU A 582 -40.09 20.68 -11.35
CA GLU A 582 -40.87 20.92 -12.58
C GLU A 582 -41.73 19.69 -12.93
N ASP A 583 -41.48 19.04 -14.08
CA ASP A 583 -42.30 17.91 -14.56
C ASP A 583 -41.89 16.58 -13.92
N LEU A 584 -40.64 16.44 -13.47
CA LEU A 584 -40.19 15.28 -12.68
C LEU A 584 -40.57 15.47 -11.21
N SER A 585 -41.45 14.61 -10.72
CA SER A 585 -41.90 14.65 -9.32
C SER A 585 -40.81 14.26 -8.33
N GLY A 586 -40.89 14.82 -7.13
CA GLY A 586 -39.99 14.50 -6.03
C GLY A 586 -38.62 15.16 -6.14
N VAL A 587 -38.44 16.13 -7.04
CA VAL A 587 -37.16 16.87 -7.14
C VAL A 587 -37.07 17.92 -6.04
N HIS A 588 -36.45 17.56 -4.92
CA HIS A 588 -36.33 18.43 -3.76
C HIS A 588 -35.02 19.25 -3.75
N PRO A 589 -34.98 20.42 -3.07
CA PRO A 589 -33.77 21.25 -3.01
C PRO A 589 -32.52 20.55 -2.44
N TYR A 590 -32.68 19.56 -1.57
CA TYR A 590 -31.57 18.79 -1.00
C TYR A 590 -30.93 17.79 -1.97
N PHE A 591 -31.47 17.65 -3.18
CA PHE A 591 -30.85 16.90 -4.29
C PHE A 591 -29.81 17.71 -5.07
N PHE A 592 -29.51 18.92 -4.60
CA PHE A 592 -28.54 19.82 -5.20
C PHE A 592 -27.45 20.15 -4.19
N GLY A 593 -26.26 19.60 -4.42
CA GLY A 593 -25.05 19.86 -3.64
C GLY A 593 -24.43 21.20 -4.05
N ALA A 594 -24.60 22.21 -3.21
CA ALA A 594 -24.14 23.58 -3.46
C ALA A 594 -22.82 23.94 -2.75
N THR A 595 -22.12 22.96 -2.14
CA THR A 595 -20.85 23.18 -1.41
C THR A 595 -19.81 23.90 -2.28
N ASP A 596 -19.74 23.56 -3.56
CA ASP A 596 -18.79 24.12 -4.53
C ASP A 596 -19.43 25.20 -5.43
N ALA A 597 -20.60 25.73 -5.08
CA ALA A 597 -21.29 26.74 -5.89
C ALA A 597 -20.48 28.04 -6.03
N SER A 598 -19.67 28.40 -5.04
CA SER A 598 -18.75 29.55 -5.13
C SER A 598 -17.64 29.34 -6.17
N GLN A 599 -17.34 28.08 -6.51
CA GLN A 599 -16.40 27.69 -7.55
C GLN A 599 -17.09 27.46 -8.91
N GLY A 600 -18.40 27.69 -9.00
CA GLY A 600 -19.17 27.50 -10.22
C GLY A 600 -19.64 26.06 -10.46
N LEU A 601 -19.75 25.24 -9.42
CA LEU A 601 -20.18 23.84 -9.53
C LEU A 601 -21.38 23.54 -8.63
N VAL A 602 -22.42 22.93 -9.19
CA VAL A 602 -23.53 22.33 -8.44
C VAL A 602 -23.66 20.88 -8.86
N ARG A 603 -23.58 19.96 -7.89
CA ARG A 603 -23.82 18.54 -8.12
C ARG A 603 -25.29 18.22 -7.97
N THR A 604 -25.83 17.33 -8.80
CA THR A 604 -27.21 16.90 -8.64
C THR A 604 -27.37 15.40 -8.83
N LEU A 605 -28.34 14.87 -8.10
CA LEU A 605 -28.83 13.52 -8.27
C LEU A 605 -30.35 13.51 -8.14
N TRP A 606 -30.98 12.42 -8.53
CA TRP A 606 -32.38 12.18 -8.21
C TRP A 606 -32.66 10.69 -8.15
N TYR A 607 -33.60 10.33 -7.29
CA TYR A 607 -34.26 9.03 -7.22
C TYR A 607 -35.62 9.24 -6.54
N ASP A 608 -36.58 8.35 -6.77
CA ASP A 608 -37.88 8.41 -6.09
C ASP A 608 -37.77 7.86 -4.66
N GLU A 609 -37.67 8.75 -3.67
CA GLU A 609 -37.60 8.43 -2.23
C GLU A 609 -38.87 7.75 -1.69
N GLN A 610 -40.02 7.83 -2.37
CA GLN A 610 -41.30 7.31 -1.89
C GLN A 610 -41.60 5.91 -2.43
N THR A 611 -41.25 5.64 -3.69
CA THR A 611 -41.63 4.40 -4.36
C THR A 611 -40.47 3.62 -4.97
N ALA A 612 -39.31 4.26 -5.18
CA ALA A 612 -38.19 3.72 -5.95
C ALA A 612 -38.60 3.15 -7.33
N ALA A 613 -39.70 3.65 -7.90
CA ALA A 613 -40.24 3.23 -9.18
C ALA A 613 -39.57 3.98 -10.35
N PRO A 614 -39.46 3.35 -11.53
CA PRO A 614 -39.01 4.04 -12.73
C PRO A 614 -40.00 5.11 -13.18
N VAL A 615 -39.48 6.22 -13.70
CA VAL A 615 -40.25 7.33 -14.26
C VAL A 615 -39.88 7.54 -15.73
N SER A 616 -40.91 7.78 -16.54
CA SER A 616 -40.77 8.17 -17.95
C SER A 616 -41.34 9.56 -18.16
N LEU A 617 -40.62 10.41 -18.89
CA LEU A 617 -41.06 11.75 -19.28
C LEU A 617 -41.17 11.83 -20.80
N GLN A 618 -42.11 12.65 -21.27
CA GLN A 618 -42.19 13.01 -22.69
C GLN A 618 -41.02 13.91 -23.07
N ASP A 619 -40.60 13.83 -24.33
CA ASP A 619 -39.54 14.69 -24.84
C ASP A 619 -39.83 16.17 -24.59
N PHE A 620 -38.78 16.89 -24.23
CA PHE A 620 -38.74 18.31 -23.88
C PHE A 620 -39.46 18.71 -22.57
N GLN A 621 -39.92 17.75 -21.77
CA GLN A 621 -40.33 18.01 -20.38
C GLN A 621 -39.12 18.34 -19.51
N LYS A 622 -39.35 19.11 -18.45
CA LYS A 622 -38.30 19.65 -17.57
C LYS A 622 -38.14 18.77 -16.34
N ILE A 623 -36.94 18.26 -16.11
CA ILE A 623 -36.66 17.54 -14.86
C ILE A 623 -36.56 18.51 -13.67
N PHE A 624 -35.97 19.68 -13.87
CA PHE A 624 -35.95 20.76 -12.87
C PHE A 624 -35.54 22.09 -13.50
N LYS A 625 -35.57 23.13 -12.67
CA LYS A 625 -35.04 24.46 -13.00
C LYS A 625 -34.08 24.94 -11.94
N LEU A 626 -32.97 25.53 -12.37
CA LEU A 626 -32.07 26.27 -11.50
C LEU A 626 -32.33 27.77 -11.62
N VAL A 627 -32.30 28.46 -10.50
CA VAL A 627 -32.44 29.91 -10.42
C VAL A 627 -31.09 30.50 -9.98
N PHE A 628 -30.60 31.48 -10.73
CA PHE A 628 -29.38 32.20 -10.42
C PHE A 628 -29.65 33.69 -10.21
N ASP A 629 -29.01 34.27 -9.20
CA ASP A 629 -28.85 35.72 -9.07
C ASP A 629 -27.72 36.17 -10.02
N LYS A 630 -27.91 37.31 -10.69
CA LYS A 630 -26.91 37.88 -11.62
C LYS A 630 -25.92 38.75 -10.84
N VAL A 631 -24.63 38.51 -11.04
CA VAL A 631 -23.54 39.21 -10.35
C VAL A 631 -22.49 39.73 -11.35
N GLY A 632 -21.53 40.53 -10.89
CA GLY A 632 -20.32 40.87 -11.66
C GLY A 632 -20.52 41.56 -13.01
N GLY A 633 -21.60 42.33 -13.20
CA GLY A 633 -21.88 42.99 -14.48
C GLY A 633 -22.34 42.04 -15.58
N TYR A 634 -23.16 41.05 -15.21
CA TYR A 634 -23.77 40.06 -16.10
C TYR A 634 -24.20 40.62 -17.47
N THR A 635 -23.63 40.05 -18.53
CA THR A 635 -24.04 40.27 -19.93
C THR A 635 -24.66 39.01 -20.53
N ASP A 636 -24.02 37.87 -20.27
CA ASP A 636 -24.49 36.51 -20.52
C ASP A 636 -23.66 35.55 -19.63
N GLY A 637 -24.28 34.48 -19.12
CA GLY A 637 -23.65 33.52 -18.23
C GLY A 637 -23.79 32.09 -18.73
N ASN A 638 -22.67 31.39 -18.88
CA ASN A 638 -22.67 29.99 -19.26
C ASN A 638 -23.11 29.10 -18.09
N VAL A 639 -23.96 28.13 -18.43
CA VAL A 639 -24.41 27.03 -17.58
C VAL A 639 -24.41 25.81 -18.50
N SER A 640 -23.73 24.75 -18.10
CA SER A 640 -23.52 23.53 -18.87
C SER A 640 -23.41 22.35 -17.93
N LEU A 641 -23.54 21.13 -18.45
CA LEU A 641 -23.11 19.94 -17.73
C LEU A 641 -21.58 19.96 -17.60
N ALA A 642 -21.07 19.47 -16.47
CA ALA A 642 -19.65 19.35 -16.25
C ALA A 642 -19.08 18.25 -17.15
N THR A 643 -18.07 18.60 -17.96
CA THR A 643 -17.37 17.66 -18.85
C THR A 643 -15.92 17.37 -18.39
N GLY A 644 -15.46 17.98 -17.28
CA GLY A 644 -14.05 17.90 -16.87
C GLY A 644 -13.68 18.14 -15.39
N LEU A 645 -14.63 18.32 -14.46
CA LEU A 645 -14.33 18.56 -13.03
C LEU A 645 -14.79 17.36 -12.16
N GLY A 646 -13.87 16.77 -11.36
CA GLY A 646 -14.08 15.70 -10.35
C GLY A 646 -14.55 14.33 -10.90
N PHE A 647 -14.13 13.14 -10.44
CA PHE A 647 -13.30 12.70 -9.32
C PHE A 647 -12.31 11.64 -9.86
N ARG A 648 -11.03 11.69 -9.46
CA ARG A 648 -10.02 10.68 -9.80
C ARG A 648 -10.14 9.53 -8.79
N ALA A 649 -10.76 8.42 -9.18
CA ALA A 649 -10.29 7.13 -8.68
C ALA A 649 -8.95 6.83 -9.36
N ALA A 650 -8.11 6.00 -8.75
CA ALA A 650 -6.68 5.85 -9.01
C ALA A 650 -6.29 5.30 -10.41
N ASP A 651 -7.20 5.24 -11.38
CA ASP A 651 -6.93 4.82 -12.75
C ASP A 651 -7.60 5.75 -13.78
N SER A 652 -6.91 5.95 -14.90
CA SER A 652 -7.33 6.60 -16.14
C SER A 652 -8.59 6.01 -16.81
N SER A 653 -9.23 5.02 -16.18
CA SER A 653 -10.39 4.25 -16.65
C SER A 653 -11.72 4.59 -15.95
N ALA A 654 -11.76 5.58 -15.04
CA ALA A 654 -12.95 5.84 -14.21
C ALA A 654 -14.26 6.12 -15.01
N PRO A 655 -15.40 5.54 -14.57
CA PRO A 655 -16.68 5.50 -15.31
C PRO A 655 -17.40 6.86 -15.44
N LEU A 656 -18.44 6.85 -16.30
CA LEU A 656 -19.21 8.01 -16.77
C LEU A 656 -19.69 8.96 -15.65
N ARG A 657 -19.45 10.26 -15.82
CA ARG A 657 -19.73 11.32 -14.82
C ARG A 657 -21.19 11.78 -14.76
N ASN A 658 -21.88 11.69 -15.89
CA ASN A 658 -23.27 12.09 -16.06
C ASN A 658 -24.02 10.86 -16.56
N TYR A 659 -24.87 10.28 -15.73
CA TYR A 659 -25.60 9.07 -16.07
C TYR A 659 -27.00 9.06 -15.47
N ALA A 660 -27.89 8.36 -16.16
CA ALA A 660 -29.16 7.90 -15.66
C ALA A 660 -29.12 6.38 -15.52
N ILE A 661 -30.00 5.82 -14.71
CA ILE A 661 -30.10 4.38 -14.50
C ILE A 661 -31.51 3.97 -14.86
N SER A 662 -31.66 2.99 -15.77
CA SER A 662 -32.96 2.42 -16.10
C SER A 662 -33.41 1.41 -15.04
N ALA A 663 -34.68 1.01 -15.12
CA ALA A 663 -35.33 0.08 -14.19
C ALA A 663 -34.58 -1.25 -14.00
N ASP A 664 -33.88 -1.71 -15.04
CA ASP A 664 -33.08 -2.94 -15.08
C ASP A 664 -31.66 -2.76 -14.51
N GLY A 665 -31.31 -1.58 -14.00
CA GLY A 665 -29.98 -1.26 -13.50
C GLY A 665 -28.99 -0.82 -14.59
N THR A 666 -29.40 -0.80 -15.87
CA THR A 666 -28.53 -0.38 -16.97
C THR A 666 -28.19 1.11 -16.85
N MET A 667 -26.90 1.44 -16.91
CA MET A 667 -26.48 2.83 -16.96
C MET A 667 -26.58 3.41 -18.37
N ARG A 668 -27.16 4.61 -18.44
CA ARG A 668 -27.40 5.39 -19.64
C ARG A 668 -26.63 6.71 -19.54
N PRO A 669 -25.73 7.05 -20.47
CA PRO A 669 -25.01 8.32 -20.42
C PRO A 669 -25.98 9.50 -20.54
N ILE A 670 -25.74 10.58 -19.79
CA ILE A 670 -26.46 11.84 -19.91
C ILE A 670 -25.61 12.84 -20.70
N ILE A 671 -26.23 13.45 -21.71
CA ILE A 671 -25.52 14.29 -22.68
C ILE A 671 -26.21 15.63 -22.83
N GLU A 672 -25.44 16.72 -22.68
CA GLU A 672 -25.92 18.06 -23.00
C GLU A 672 -25.96 18.24 -24.51
N ARG A 673 -27.10 18.69 -25.03
CA ARG A 673 -27.22 19.08 -26.43
C ARG A 673 -26.81 20.53 -26.63
N HIS A 674 -25.83 20.72 -27.50
CA HIS A 674 -25.43 22.05 -27.97
C HIS A 674 -26.04 22.32 -29.34
N TYR A 675 -26.87 23.36 -29.44
CA TYR A 675 -27.37 23.84 -30.72
C TYR A 675 -26.43 24.90 -31.29
N GLY A 676 -25.49 24.48 -32.15
CA GLY A 676 -24.64 25.39 -32.93
C GLY A 676 -25.35 25.98 -34.14
N GLU A 677 -24.80 27.06 -34.72
CA GLU A 677 -25.22 27.53 -36.05
C GLU A 677 -24.69 26.57 -37.15
N GLY A 678 -25.51 25.61 -37.55
CA GLY A 678 -25.18 24.68 -38.63
C GLY A 678 -26.24 23.63 -38.91
N GLN A 679 -25.88 22.54 -39.58
CA GLN A 679 -26.77 21.39 -39.80
C GLN A 679 -26.47 20.22 -38.84
N LEU A 680 -25.28 20.19 -38.24
CA LEU A 680 -24.97 19.33 -37.10
C LEU A 680 -24.76 20.23 -35.87
N ALA A 681 -25.37 19.85 -34.78
CA ALA A 681 -25.36 20.59 -33.53
C ALA A 681 -24.14 20.19 -32.68
N SER A 682 -23.87 18.88 -32.55
CA SER A 682 -22.71 18.35 -31.82
C SER A 682 -22.36 16.93 -32.29
N ILE A 683 -21.12 16.54 -32.00
CA ILE A 683 -20.62 15.17 -32.19
C ILE A 683 -19.80 14.82 -30.96
N GLN A 684 -20.08 13.68 -30.37
CA GLN A 684 -19.37 13.17 -29.21
C GLN A 684 -19.10 11.68 -29.34
N SER A 685 -17.89 11.27 -29.02
CA SER A 685 -17.49 9.88 -28.86
C SER A 685 -17.77 9.36 -27.45
N VAL A 686 -18.39 8.18 -27.34
CA VAL A 686 -18.68 7.52 -26.05
C VAL A 686 -18.41 6.01 -26.15
N PRO A 687 -17.57 5.44 -25.26
CA PRO A 687 -16.67 6.15 -24.34
C PRO A 687 -15.51 6.84 -25.08
N ASN A 688 -14.80 7.74 -24.41
CA ASN A 688 -13.52 8.29 -24.89
C ASN A 688 -12.63 8.59 -23.66
N PRO A 689 -11.57 7.81 -23.38
CA PRO A 689 -11.00 6.76 -24.23
C PRO A 689 -11.94 5.58 -24.52
N PHE A 690 -11.76 4.89 -25.64
CA PHE A 690 -12.53 3.71 -26.03
C PHE A 690 -11.67 2.46 -26.14
N GLY A 691 -12.24 1.31 -25.78
CA GLY A 691 -11.61 -0.01 -25.91
C GLY A 691 -12.01 -0.70 -27.22
N ASN A 692 -12.83 -1.75 -27.08
CA ASN A 692 -13.29 -2.58 -28.21
C ASN A 692 -14.57 -2.09 -28.90
N SER A 693 -15.21 -1.05 -28.38
CA SER A 693 -16.41 -0.45 -28.94
C SER A 693 -16.36 1.07 -28.87
N LEU A 694 -16.82 1.73 -29.92
CA LEU A 694 -16.94 3.19 -29.99
C LEU A 694 -18.31 3.55 -30.57
N ASN A 695 -19.05 4.38 -29.85
CA ASN A 695 -20.28 4.99 -30.38
C ASN A 695 -20.04 6.47 -30.66
N LEU A 696 -20.55 6.94 -31.81
CA LEU A 696 -20.62 8.36 -32.13
C LEU A 696 -22.05 8.84 -31.94
N LEU A 697 -22.19 9.80 -31.05
CA LEU A 697 -23.45 10.47 -30.76
C LEU A 697 -23.47 11.77 -31.55
N ILE A 698 -24.38 11.84 -32.51
CA ILE A 698 -24.46 12.93 -33.49
C ILE A 698 -25.82 13.61 -33.35
N GLU A 699 -25.81 14.90 -32.99
CA GLU A 699 -27.03 15.72 -32.99
C GLU A 699 -27.19 16.37 -34.37
N ALA A 700 -28.21 15.98 -35.12
CA ALA A 700 -28.51 16.56 -36.43
C ALA A 700 -29.66 17.57 -36.33
N ILE A 701 -29.45 18.78 -36.86
CA ILE A 701 -30.43 19.88 -36.81
C ILE A 701 -31.56 19.64 -37.83
N GLU A 702 -31.25 18.95 -38.92
CA GLU A 702 -32.20 18.46 -39.92
C GLU A 702 -31.90 17.01 -40.27
N LYS A 703 -32.92 16.28 -40.76
CA LYS A 703 -32.74 14.92 -41.25
C LYS A 703 -31.90 14.93 -42.54
N GLY A 704 -30.86 14.09 -42.62
CA GLY A 704 -30.05 13.99 -43.83
C GLY A 704 -28.93 12.95 -43.74
N SER A 705 -28.16 12.81 -44.82
CA SER A 705 -27.10 11.79 -44.91
C SER A 705 -25.77 12.37 -44.45
N ALA A 706 -25.11 11.69 -43.53
CA ALA A 706 -23.78 12.03 -43.03
C ALA A 706 -22.75 10.95 -43.40
N THR A 707 -21.57 11.36 -43.84
CA THR A 707 -20.42 10.46 -44.04
C THR A 707 -19.49 10.57 -42.85
N VAL A 708 -19.29 9.46 -42.14
CA VAL A 708 -18.35 9.38 -41.02
C VAL A 708 -17.05 8.77 -41.52
N ASN A 709 -15.93 9.41 -41.23
CA ASN A 709 -14.58 8.90 -41.47
C ASN A 709 -13.81 8.90 -40.14
N VAL A 710 -12.92 7.92 -39.94
CA VAL A 710 -11.96 7.95 -38.83
C VAL A 710 -10.56 7.81 -39.39
N PHE A 711 -9.64 8.64 -38.90
CA PHE A 711 -8.25 8.72 -39.34
C PHE A 711 -7.28 8.45 -38.18
N SER A 712 -6.20 7.72 -38.46
CA SER A 712 -5.05 7.57 -37.56
C SER A 712 -4.24 8.88 -37.45
N PRO A 713 -3.26 8.98 -36.52
CA PRO A 713 -2.37 10.15 -36.40
C PRO A 713 -1.58 10.47 -37.67
N LEU A 714 -1.32 9.46 -38.49
CA LEU A 714 -0.61 9.58 -39.76
C LEU A 714 -1.53 9.99 -40.92
N GLY A 715 -2.83 10.26 -40.65
CA GLY A 715 -3.83 10.63 -41.64
C GLY A 715 -4.38 9.46 -42.46
N GLN A 716 -4.00 8.22 -42.15
CA GLN A 716 -4.58 7.04 -42.80
C GLN A 716 -6.01 6.82 -42.30
N ARG A 717 -6.98 6.74 -43.22
CA ARG A 717 -8.38 6.44 -42.90
C ARG A 717 -8.53 4.97 -42.49
N VAL A 718 -8.99 4.73 -41.26
CA VAL A 718 -9.21 3.40 -40.67
C VAL A 718 -10.68 2.98 -40.70
N TYR A 719 -11.61 3.93 -40.78
CA TYR A 719 -13.05 3.66 -40.88
C TYR A 719 -13.75 4.63 -41.83
N ARG A 720 -14.82 4.14 -42.47
CA ARG A 720 -15.77 4.97 -43.22
C ARG A 720 -17.15 4.34 -43.22
N SER A 721 -18.17 5.13 -42.86
CA SER A 721 -19.57 4.76 -43.06
C SER A 721 -20.38 5.95 -43.58
N VAL A 722 -21.58 5.65 -44.08
CA VAL A 722 -22.59 6.66 -44.42
C VAL A 722 -23.82 6.31 -43.60
N ALA A 723 -24.29 7.26 -42.80
CA ALA A 723 -25.43 7.10 -41.92
C ALA A 723 -26.53 8.09 -42.34
N LEU A 724 -27.78 7.63 -42.37
CA LEU A 724 -28.92 8.52 -42.49
C LEU A 724 -29.29 8.97 -41.08
N LEU A 725 -29.08 10.25 -40.79
CA LEU A 725 -29.38 10.85 -39.51
C LEU A 725 -30.80 11.40 -39.51
N ASP A 726 -31.59 11.07 -38.50
CA ASP A 726 -32.85 11.75 -38.20
C ASP A 726 -32.59 13.08 -37.50
N LYS A 727 -33.57 13.99 -37.55
CA LYS A 727 -33.50 15.24 -36.79
C LYS A 727 -33.48 14.92 -35.29
N GLY A 728 -32.50 15.44 -34.56
CA GLY A 728 -32.27 15.16 -33.15
C GLY A 728 -31.02 14.29 -32.93
N GLY A 729 -31.00 13.58 -31.80
CA GLY A 729 -29.89 12.71 -31.41
C GLY A 729 -29.86 11.43 -32.26
N ASN A 730 -28.67 11.06 -32.71
CA ASN A 730 -28.42 9.82 -33.44
C ASN A 730 -27.27 9.08 -32.76
N ASN A 731 -27.41 7.76 -32.61
CA ASN A 731 -26.34 6.89 -32.11
C ASN A 731 -25.81 6.02 -33.24
N LEU A 732 -24.55 6.23 -33.62
CA LEU A 732 -23.87 5.45 -34.65
C LEU A 732 -22.76 4.60 -34.02
N SER A 733 -22.98 3.29 -34.02
CA SER A 733 -21.95 2.35 -33.58
C SER A 733 -20.85 2.18 -34.62
N ILE A 734 -19.60 2.20 -34.17
CA ILE A 734 -18.42 1.90 -34.98
C ILE A 734 -17.92 0.52 -34.57
N GLU A 735 -18.08 -0.42 -35.48
CA GLU A 735 -17.58 -1.79 -35.34
C GLU A 735 -16.12 -1.91 -35.82
N GLY A 736 -15.40 -2.91 -35.30
CA GLY A 736 -14.06 -3.26 -35.75
C GLY A 736 -12.92 -2.44 -35.13
N THR A 737 -13.21 -1.75 -34.01
CA THR A 737 -12.23 -0.98 -33.21
C THR A 737 -11.22 -1.86 -32.47
N ASP A 738 -11.51 -3.15 -32.29
CA ASP A 738 -10.60 -4.18 -31.75
C ASP A 738 -9.30 -4.31 -32.56
N LYS A 739 -9.33 -3.97 -33.85
CA LYS A 739 -8.18 -4.07 -34.76
C LYS A 739 -7.34 -2.80 -34.83
N TRP A 740 -7.75 -1.76 -34.13
CA TRP A 740 -7.09 -0.47 -34.17
C TRP A 740 -5.98 -0.46 -33.12
N PRO A 741 -4.75 -0.04 -33.46
CA PRO A 741 -3.71 0.14 -32.45
C PRO A 741 -4.10 1.19 -31.39
N ASP A 742 -3.53 1.05 -30.21
CA ASP A 742 -3.66 2.09 -29.18
C ASP A 742 -3.07 3.43 -29.63
N GLY A 743 -3.69 4.50 -29.14
CA GLY A 743 -3.33 5.87 -29.50
C GLY A 743 -4.52 6.73 -29.88
N PHE A 744 -4.27 7.92 -30.43
CA PHE A 744 -5.35 8.85 -30.78
C PHE A 744 -5.79 8.73 -32.24
N TYR A 745 -7.06 9.01 -32.49
CA TYR A 745 -7.65 9.06 -33.82
C TYR A 745 -8.42 10.37 -34.01
N PHE A 746 -8.74 10.69 -35.25
CA PHE A 746 -9.59 11.81 -35.62
C PHE A 746 -10.84 11.31 -36.34
N VAL A 747 -12.00 11.53 -35.74
CA VAL A 747 -13.29 11.33 -36.38
C VAL A 747 -13.59 12.58 -37.21
N ALA A 748 -14.08 12.39 -38.43
CA ALA A 748 -14.62 13.45 -39.28
C ALA A 748 -16.00 13.06 -39.79
N VAL A 749 -17.02 13.84 -39.44
CA VAL A 749 -18.39 13.64 -39.90
C VAL A 749 -18.75 14.75 -40.88
N GLU A 750 -19.15 14.36 -42.08
CA GLU A 750 -19.47 15.25 -43.18
C GLU A 750 -20.96 15.18 -43.50
N MET A 751 -21.65 16.32 -43.44
CA MET A 751 -23.07 16.42 -43.79
C MET A 751 -23.30 17.69 -44.61
N GLU A 752 -23.91 17.53 -45.79
CA GLU A 752 -24.19 18.59 -46.80
C GLU A 752 -23.05 19.61 -47.01
N GLY A 753 -21.80 19.13 -47.07
CA GLY A 753 -20.62 19.94 -47.38
C GLY A 753 -19.98 20.64 -46.18
N ARG A 754 -20.44 20.37 -44.94
CA ARG A 754 -19.74 20.75 -43.71
C ARG A 754 -19.09 19.54 -43.07
N THR A 755 -17.89 19.74 -42.53
CA THR A 755 -17.11 18.68 -41.85
C THR A 755 -16.90 19.09 -40.39
N TYR A 756 -17.24 18.19 -39.48
CA TYR A 756 -16.97 18.30 -38.05
C TYR A 756 -15.91 17.28 -37.67
N THR A 757 -14.96 17.65 -36.81
CA THR A 757 -13.86 16.78 -36.41
C THR A 757 -13.72 16.68 -34.91
N GLU A 758 -13.50 15.47 -34.40
CA GLU A 758 -13.29 15.17 -32.98
C GLU A 758 -12.04 14.30 -32.81
N LYS A 759 -11.23 14.59 -31.78
CA LYS A 759 -10.10 13.72 -31.39
C LYS A 759 -10.60 12.68 -30.40
N ILE A 760 -10.34 11.41 -30.68
CA ILE A 760 -10.70 10.27 -29.84
C ILE A 760 -9.44 9.50 -29.44
N VAL A 761 -9.47 8.75 -28.33
CA VAL A 761 -8.32 8.00 -27.81
C VAL A 761 -8.71 6.53 -27.65
N LYS A 762 -7.90 5.62 -28.18
CA LYS A 762 -8.00 4.19 -27.95
C LYS A 762 -7.00 3.74 -26.88
N THR A 763 -7.47 2.94 -25.94
CA THR A 763 -6.69 2.20 -24.95
C THR A 763 -7.08 0.73 -25.00
N ASP A 764 -6.19 -0.16 -24.57
CA ASP A 764 -6.45 -1.59 -24.41
C ASP A 764 -7.68 -1.92 -23.54
#